data_AF-F2I334-F1
#
_entry.id   AF-F2I334-F1
#
_cell.length_a   1.000
_cell.length_b   1.000
_cell.length_c   1.000
_cell.angle_alpha   90.00
_cell.angle_beta   90.00
_cell.angle_gamma   90.00
#
_symmetry.space_group_name_H-M   'P 1'
#
loop_
_entity.id
_entity.type
_entity.pdbx_description
1 polymer ?
#
loop_
_entity_poly.entity_id
_entity_poly.type
_entity_poly.pdbx_seq_one_letter_code
_entity_poly.pdbx_strand_id
1 'polypeptide(L)'
;MSQNNPFAINQVKPKFKSEAIHYIADKEIKGAKTLVLSKVALTVIFLTFLFLLIFSNQQANADCIIDGVQYDIGGRAGSGVTAVDHSRPIHLDAFSGWDTIGDDVSTCDVSHMTNLRGAFHNKTSFNQDISSWDTGSAINMSNMFYNNDSFNQDISGWDTSSVTNISYMFNDATAFNQDINGWDTSSVTNISYMFSGATAFNGDISSWDTSSMVNMSYMFNGATAFNQNISGWDTSSATTFRYMFRSASSFNQDIFSWDTSSVTTFVKMFWNATAMASTYSNISGSSGESYENLFDTSPTLSSSTPADNATNVVKDGTIVLNFSENVVVGSGNITIKIASSDVSIETIEVNNPEVTGSGTSQITIDPQTNWGQNTEYYVLIDATAFDDTSGNSYEGISSTTALTFTVANDTPILSTSVPANNATSVALDANIVLNFSENVTAQSGNITIKKADNTIFETISVADTTKVTGTGTNQITINPSSDFVLNTDYYVLIDGTAFDDSSGGSYAGIGSATALTFTSFANVLPTLSSSTPADDAPNVARDANIVLNFSENVTVQTGNITIKKTTDNTIFETIDVAGSQVTGTGTSQITINPSSNFEAETEYYVLIDGTAFDDTGSGSYAGISSTTALSFSVESMVDPTTDKDTTGSIDAQSTQIQSTFIKSVSTVSTRLGYLRQNRSKDNFAKNNIKLEGGNVMLTSLVKTISNSNTTSSKLNLTKLIPDNWSPWSEGSISLSKIGKNSSEIESQSLAFGFDRKLNNNNLLGFAIQYGQSDTDIGTSGTGIDSKNYNLSLYQTRPLNDDNFIEGLIGVGIIEKDLTRISGDNTLTGSRKGAQIFGSINYGKTIDKGDFNLTPIARVDLGYTELDAYSEIGTDALSYDKQTVESGMVSLGLEFNDIINFSNSSFKPFGLVEYGLDFSNSSDVQMNYVSDTSTTYTYTQSVNSTHLLTSEVGFNYEALENLNIKTSYKRIQGNENEHIDTVKFSFKFKSRRETEYAMSLDGNEDLKTGFDITKNINGLNLSFNANQSFNETFDREAKVSLSSVF
;
A
#
# COMPACT_ATOMS: atom_id res chain seq x y z
N MET A 1 62.51 -16.11 -38.03
CA MET A 1 63.57 -17.14 -38.09
C MET A 1 63.52 -17.96 -36.82
N SER A 2 63.54 -19.30 -36.99
CA SER A 2 63.70 -20.44 -36.04
C SER A 2 63.00 -20.38 -34.67
N GLN A 3 61.95 -21.18 -34.42
CA GLN A 3 61.93 -22.63 -34.10
C GLN A 3 62.59 -23.02 -32.76
N ASN A 4 61.74 -23.40 -31.78
CA ASN A 4 61.58 -24.78 -31.24
C ASN A 4 61.22 -24.76 -29.75
N ASN A 5 60.03 -25.26 -29.41
CA ASN A 5 59.78 -25.85 -28.10
C ASN A 5 58.78 -27.02 -28.27
N PRO A 6 59.20 -28.28 -28.05
CA PRO A 6 58.33 -29.44 -28.09
C PRO A 6 58.12 -30.00 -26.68
N PHE A 7 56.93 -29.89 -26.07
CA PHE A 7 56.48 -30.82 -25.02
C PHE A 7 54.95 -30.78 -24.90
N ALA A 8 54.32 -31.79 -25.49
CA ALA A 8 52.94 -32.16 -25.22
C ALA A 8 52.90 -33.05 -23.97
N ILE A 9 52.06 -32.71 -22.98
CA ILE A 9 51.70 -33.61 -21.87
C ILE A 9 50.18 -33.63 -21.70
N ASN A 10 49.68 -34.86 -21.76
CA ASN A 10 48.33 -35.38 -21.69
C ASN A 10 47.36 -34.72 -20.70
N GLN A 11 46.14 -34.46 -21.18
CA GLN A 11 44.95 -34.28 -20.37
C GLN A 11 44.64 -35.57 -19.59
N VAL A 12 44.81 -35.53 -18.27
CA VAL A 12 44.19 -36.50 -17.35
C VAL A 12 42.93 -35.84 -16.79
N LYS A 13 41.77 -36.21 -17.33
CA LYS A 13 40.45 -35.87 -16.76
C LYS A 13 40.22 -36.73 -15.51
N PRO A 14 39.92 -36.15 -14.33
CA PRO A 14 39.29 -36.90 -13.26
C PRO A 14 37.83 -37.18 -13.64
N LYS A 15 37.49 -38.46 -13.82
CA LYS A 15 36.09 -38.92 -13.88
C LYS A 15 35.51 -38.86 -12.46
N PHE A 16 34.84 -37.78 -12.10
CA PHE A 16 33.78 -37.82 -11.10
C PHE A 16 32.47 -38.13 -11.83
N LYS A 17 31.88 -39.29 -11.55
CA LYS A 17 30.57 -39.67 -12.07
C LYS A 17 29.51 -38.73 -11.48
N SER A 18 28.78 -38.03 -12.33
CA SER A 18 27.70 -37.09 -12.03
C SER A 18 26.39 -37.76 -11.61
N GLU A 19 26.43 -38.93 -10.97
CA GLU A 19 25.23 -39.74 -10.72
C GLU A 19 24.47 -39.37 -9.42
N ALA A 20 24.89 -38.31 -8.69
CA ALA A 20 24.18 -37.84 -7.48
C ALA A 20 23.39 -36.52 -7.65
N ILE A 21 23.54 -35.79 -8.77
CA ILE A 21 22.88 -34.49 -8.98
C ILE A 21 21.58 -34.63 -9.81
N HIS A 22 21.32 -35.81 -10.38
CA HIS A 22 20.18 -36.02 -11.29
C HIS A 22 18.92 -36.65 -10.67
N TYR A 23 18.88 -36.95 -9.37
CA TYR A 23 17.73 -37.63 -8.77
C TYR A 23 16.69 -36.73 -8.09
N ILE A 24 16.83 -35.40 -8.16
CA ILE A 24 15.84 -34.43 -7.62
C ILE A 24 15.14 -33.64 -8.75
N ALA A 25 15.46 -33.93 -10.02
CA ALA A 25 14.99 -33.12 -11.15
C ALA A 25 13.76 -33.66 -11.88
N ASP A 26 13.11 -34.74 -11.43
CA ASP A 26 12.02 -35.35 -12.20
C ASP A 26 10.81 -35.74 -11.34
N LYS A 27 9.96 -34.74 -11.08
CA LYS A 27 8.50 -34.84 -11.24
C LYS A 27 7.82 -33.48 -11.10
N GLU A 28 7.18 -33.10 -12.21
CA GLU A 28 6.00 -32.25 -12.36
C GLU A 28 6.11 -30.71 -12.48
N ILE A 29 5.60 -30.31 -13.66
CA ILE A 29 5.04 -29.05 -14.16
C ILE A 29 6.00 -27.95 -14.67
N LYS A 30 6.00 -27.87 -16.01
CA LYS A 30 6.68 -26.93 -16.90
C LYS A 30 5.98 -25.56 -16.86
N GLY A 31 6.75 -24.47 -16.90
CA GLY A 31 6.20 -23.20 -17.39
C GLY A 31 6.72 -21.87 -16.84
N ALA A 32 7.78 -21.78 -16.03
CA ALA A 32 8.34 -20.45 -15.64
C ALA A 32 9.80 -20.51 -15.13
N LYS A 33 10.57 -21.53 -15.51
CA LYS A 33 11.89 -21.82 -14.91
C LYS A 33 13.10 -21.09 -15.53
N THR A 34 12.91 -20.17 -16.47
CA THR A 34 14.03 -19.62 -17.26
C THR A 34 14.65 -18.33 -16.68
N LEU A 35 13.92 -17.56 -15.85
CA LEU A 35 14.41 -16.27 -15.31
C LEU A 35 14.96 -16.38 -13.88
N VAL A 36 14.39 -17.26 -13.04
CA VAL A 36 14.77 -17.40 -11.60
C VAL A 36 16.02 -18.28 -11.42
N LEU A 37 16.18 -19.31 -12.26
CA LEU A 37 17.48 -19.99 -12.39
C LEU A 37 18.58 -19.01 -12.83
N SER A 38 18.26 -17.87 -13.47
CA SER A 38 19.28 -16.89 -13.84
C SER A 38 19.79 -16.09 -12.65
N LYS A 39 18.96 -15.60 -11.71
CA LYS A 39 19.45 -14.85 -10.54
C LYS A 39 20.09 -15.73 -9.48
N VAL A 40 19.51 -16.89 -9.15
CA VAL A 40 20.15 -17.84 -8.22
C VAL A 40 21.41 -18.43 -8.85
N ALA A 41 21.40 -18.80 -10.13
CA ALA A 41 22.65 -19.20 -10.78
C ALA A 41 23.60 -18.01 -10.93
N LEU A 42 23.16 -16.77 -11.12
CA LEU A 42 24.05 -15.60 -11.20
C LEU A 42 24.63 -15.25 -9.84
N THR A 43 23.91 -15.42 -8.73
CA THR A 43 24.39 -15.22 -7.36
C THR A 43 25.26 -16.40 -6.91
N VAL A 44 24.89 -17.64 -7.24
CA VAL A 44 25.76 -18.82 -7.07
C VAL A 44 27.00 -18.66 -7.94
N ILE A 45 26.88 -18.31 -9.22
CA ILE A 45 28.02 -18.03 -10.10
C ILE A 45 28.79 -16.85 -9.53
N PHE A 46 28.18 -15.76 -9.08
CA PHE A 46 28.87 -14.58 -8.55
C PHE A 46 29.59 -14.88 -7.24
N LEU A 47 28.98 -15.56 -6.26
CA LEU A 47 29.65 -15.97 -5.02
C LEU A 47 30.68 -17.05 -5.26
N THR A 48 30.40 -18.03 -6.13
CA THR A 48 31.37 -19.07 -6.50
C THR A 48 32.50 -18.48 -7.34
N PHE A 49 32.23 -17.50 -8.20
CA PHE A 49 33.18 -16.79 -9.06
C PHE A 49 33.94 -15.76 -8.25
N LEU A 50 33.35 -15.04 -7.30
CA LEU A 50 34.00 -14.13 -6.34
C LEU A 50 34.87 -14.93 -5.37
N PHE A 51 34.38 -16.06 -4.85
CA PHE A 51 35.20 -17.02 -4.11
C PHE A 51 36.33 -17.51 -5.03
N LEU A 52 36.03 -17.98 -6.24
CA LEU A 52 37.04 -18.37 -7.21
C LEU A 52 37.96 -17.22 -7.59
N LEU A 53 37.58 -15.93 -7.60
CA LEU A 53 38.31 -14.75 -8.11
C LEU A 53 39.09 -14.02 -7.02
N ILE A 54 38.63 -14.05 -5.78
CA ILE A 54 39.48 -13.79 -4.60
C ILE A 54 40.54 -14.89 -4.49
N PHE A 55 40.19 -16.11 -4.89
CA PHE A 55 41.10 -17.24 -4.94
C PHE A 55 41.69 -17.52 -6.36
N SER A 56 41.51 -16.64 -7.36
CA SER A 56 42.03 -16.76 -8.75
C SER A 56 42.33 -15.40 -9.41
N ASN A 57 43.47 -15.28 -10.08
CA ASN A 57 44.02 -14.03 -10.62
C ASN A 57 43.23 -13.43 -11.83
N GLN A 58 42.91 -12.10 -11.83
CA GLN A 58 43.12 -11.05 -12.90
C GLN A 58 42.10 -9.84 -12.95
N GLN A 59 42.39 -8.75 -13.72
CA GLN A 59 42.15 -7.29 -13.46
C GLN A 59 41.74 -6.38 -14.74
N ALA A 60 40.78 -5.38 -14.74
CA ALA A 60 40.71 -4.06 -15.55
C ALA A 60 40.04 -2.78 -14.84
N ASN A 61 40.10 -1.49 -15.35
CA ASN A 61 39.90 -0.11 -14.69
C ASN A 61 39.48 1.16 -15.56
N ALA A 62 38.97 2.35 -15.05
CA ALA A 62 38.92 3.76 -15.68
C ALA A 62 38.49 5.03 -14.81
N ASP A 63 39.00 6.30 -15.05
CA ASP A 63 39.09 7.51 -14.12
C ASP A 63 38.67 8.98 -14.61
N CYS A 64 38.67 10.04 -13.73
CA CYS A 64 38.57 11.56 -13.90
C CYS A 64 39.77 12.35 -13.28
N ILE A 65 39.93 13.70 -13.41
CA ILE A 65 41.07 14.51 -12.87
C ILE A 65 40.64 15.89 -12.31
N ILE A 66 41.15 16.30 -11.12
CA ILE A 66 40.97 17.61 -10.43
C ILE A 66 42.31 18.00 -9.75
N ASP A 67 42.73 19.28 -9.71
CA ASP A 67 44.00 19.72 -9.08
C ASP A 67 45.30 19.01 -9.57
N GLY A 68 45.30 18.45 -10.79
CA GLY A 68 46.39 17.61 -11.29
C GLY A 68 46.46 16.21 -10.65
N VAL A 69 45.44 15.83 -9.89
CA VAL A 69 45.23 14.52 -9.27
C VAL A 69 44.10 13.79 -10.01
N GLN A 70 44.32 12.54 -10.38
CA GLN A 70 43.32 11.70 -11.04
C GLN A 70 42.30 11.21 -9.99
N TYR A 71 41.07 11.71 -10.06
CA TYR A 71 39.92 11.25 -9.27
C TYR A 71 39.25 10.11 -10.00
N ASP A 72 39.46 8.91 -9.50
CA ASP A 72 38.86 7.71 -10.03
C ASP A 72 37.33 7.76 -9.85
N ILE A 73 36.57 8.04 -10.93
CA ILE A 73 35.11 7.79 -10.93
C ILE A 73 34.78 6.32 -11.25
N GLY A 74 35.79 5.43 -11.27
CA GLY A 74 35.68 4.00 -11.57
C GLY A 74 36.83 3.17 -10.98
N GLY A 75 36.92 3.17 -9.64
CA GLY A 75 37.94 2.59 -8.75
C GLY A 75 38.85 1.44 -9.24
N ARG A 76 40.19 1.56 -9.11
CA ARG A 76 41.07 0.40 -8.82
C ARG A 76 42.51 0.61 -8.28
N ALA A 77 42.86 -0.45 -7.52
CA ALA A 77 44.14 -1.15 -7.36
C ALA A 77 45.20 -0.60 -6.39
N GLY A 78 45.35 -1.35 -5.30
CA GLY A 78 46.65 -1.96 -5.01
C GLY A 78 47.76 -0.99 -4.61
N SER A 79 47.44 0.01 -3.80
CA SER A 79 48.39 0.57 -2.84
C SER A 79 47.60 0.95 -1.60
N GLY A 80 48.05 0.49 -0.44
CA GLY A 80 47.24 0.54 0.77
C GLY A 80 46.98 1.96 1.24
N VAL A 81 45.78 2.50 0.95
CA VAL A 81 45.04 3.52 1.68
C VAL A 81 43.53 3.26 1.40
N THR A 82 42.68 3.58 2.38
CA THR A 82 41.29 3.14 2.64
C THR A 82 40.25 3.31 1.53
N ALA A 83 39.44 2.26 1.34
CA ALA A 83 38.20 2.26 0.54
C ALA A 83 37.10 3.12 1.21
N VAL A 84 36.45 3.97 0.42
CA VAL A 84 35.14 4.58 0.72
C VAL A 84 34.07 3.84 -0.10
N ASP A 85 32.95 3.61 0.58
CA ASP A 85 31.73 2.89 0.22
C ASP A 85 30.97 3.48 -0.98
N HIS A 86 30.43 2.62 -1.88
CA HIS A 86 29.63 2.97 -3.06
C HIS A 86 28.13 2.62 -2.88
N SER A 87 27.56 2.73 -1.68
CA SER A 87 26.13 2.47 -1.41
C SER A 87 25.32 3.68 -0.92
N ARG A 88 25.81 4.92 -1.13
CA ARG A 88 25.05 6.14 -0.83
C ARG A 88 24.71 6.91 -2.12
N PRO A 89 23.50 7.49 -2.25
CA PRO A 89 23.30 8.57 -3.23
C PRO A 89 24.39 9.59 -2.98
N ILE A 90 25.06 10.04 -4.04
CA ILE A 90 26.17 10.99 -3.94
C ILE A 90 25.64 12.20 -3.17
N HIS A 91 26.06 12.28 -1.90
CA HIS A 91 25.63 13.32 -1.00
C HIS A 91 26.22 14.63 -1.52
N LEU A 92 25.45 15.70 -1.34
CA LEU A 92 25.71 17.12 -1.61
C LEU A 92 27.17 17.60 -1.41
N ASP A 93 27.93 16.87 -0.60
CA ASP A 93 29.31 17.13 -0.20
C ASP A 93 30.32 17.01 -1.36
N ALA A 94 30.03 16.22 -2.42
CA ALA A 94 30.94 16.00 -3.54
C ALA A 94 31.22 17.27 -4.39
N PHE A 95 30.27 18.22 -4.43
CA PHE A 95 30.39 19.47 -5.19
C PHE A 95 30.63 20.70 -4.29
N SER A 96 30.28 20.59 -3.00
CA SER A 96 30.47 21.69 -2.03
C SER A 96 31.94 22.12 -1.85
N GLY A 97 32.88 21.20 -2.12
CA GLY A 97 34.33 21.39 -1.97
C GLY A 97 35.07 22.01 -3.16
N TRP A 98 34.41 22.28 -4.29
CA TRP A 98 35.08 22.79 -5.50
C TRP A 98 35.59 24.24 -5.33
N ASP A 99 36.90 24.45 -5.34
CA ASP A 99 37.48 25.81 -5.38
C ASP A 99 37.58 26.24 -6.86
N THR A 100 36.51 26.85 -7.38
CA THR A 100 36.27 27.12 -8.82
C THR A 100 37.22 28.15 -9.45
N ILE A 101 38.40 28.38 -8.87
CA ILE A 101 39.44 29.28 -9.34
C ILE A 101 40.53 28.52 -10.14
N GLY A 102 40.57 27.17 -10.10
CA GLY A 102 41.63 26.38 -10.79
C GLY A 102 41.24 25.07 -11.50
N ASP A 103 40.08 24.47 -11.21
CA ASP A 103 39.73 23.12 -11.70
C ASP A 103 38.93 23.14 -13.01
N ASP A 104 39.20 22.23 -13.95
CA ASP A 104 38.41 22.04 -15.19
C ASP A 104 37.33 20.97 -14.99
N VAL A 105 36.07 21.39 -14.89
CA VAL A 105 34.92 20.49 -14.65
C VAL A 105 34.22 20.06 -15.95
N SER A 106 34.68 20.54 -17.11
CA SER A 106 34.07 20.20 -18.40
C SER A 106 34.18 18.71 -18.75
N THR A 107 35.18 18.01 -18.19
CA THR A 107 35.44 16.59 -18.43
C THR A 107 34.74 15.64 -17.46
N CYS A 108 33.95 16.16 -16.51
CA CYS A 108 33.24 15.32 -15.55
C CYS A 108 32.12 14.52 -16.22
N ASP A 109 32.06 13.21 -15.97
CA ASP A 109 30.93 12.36 -16.36
C ASP A 109 29.83 12.45 -15.31
N VAL A 110 28.69 13.07 -15.69
CA VAL A 110 27.50 13.22 -14.84
C VAL A 110 26.31 12.37 -15.34
N SER A 111 26.53 11.48 -16.33
CA SER A 111 25.47 10.73 -17.02
C SER A 111 24.64 9.82 -16.10
N HIS A 112 25.14 9.51 -14.90
CA HIS A 112 24.46 8.69 -13.89
C HIS A 112 23.98 9.48 -12.66
N MET A 113 24.08 10.81 -12.68
CA MET A 113 23.73 11.67 -11.55
C MET A 113 22.24 12.02 -11.55
N THR A 114 21.51 11.55 -10.54
CA THR A 114 20.08 11.89 -10.37
C THR A 114 19.85 13.18 -9.57
N ASN A 115 20.87 13.70 -8.89
CA ASN A 115 20.78 14.87 -8.03
C ASN A 115 21.97 15.82 -8.25
N LEU A 116 21.69 16.99 -8.83
CA LEU A 116 22.64 18.07 -9.07
C LEU A 116 22.35 19.30 -8.20
N ARG A 117 21.53 19.13 -7.15
CA ARG A 117 21.14 20.21 -6.24
C ARG A 117 22.36 20.93 -5.69
N GLY A 118 22.42 22.24 -5.86
CA GLY A 118 23.44 23.09 -5.24
C GLY A 118 24.88 22.91 -5.74
N ALA A 119 25.11 22.25 -6.88
CA ALA A 119 26.46 21.93 -7.36
C ALA A 119 27.41 23.15 -7.45
N PHE A 120 26.89 24.34 -7.76
CA PHE A 120 27.63 25.60 -7.88
C PHE A 120 27.08 26.71 -6.96
N HIS A 121 26.47 26.33 -5.84
CA HIS A 121 25.92 27.27 -4.87
C HIS A 121 27.00 28.20 -4.30
N ASN A 122 26.75 29.52 -4.29
CA ASN A 122 27.66 30.59 -3.86
C ASN A 122 29.01 30.65 -4.62
N LYS A 123 29.14 30.02 -5.79
CA LYS A 123 30.36 30.08 -6.62
C LYS A 123 30.35 31.32 -7.51
N THR A 124 30.44 32.51 -6.91
CA THR A 124 30.27 33.83 -7.56
C THR A 124 31.13 34.08 -8.81
N SER A 125 32.24 33.34 -8.99
CA SER A 125 33.13 33.44 -10.17
C SER A 125 33.01 32.29 -11.16
N PHE A 126 32.14 31.29 -10.93
CA PHE A 126 32.05 30.10 -11.78
C PHE A 126 31.35 30.41 -13.10
N ASN A 127 32.04 30.15 -14.21
CA ASN A 127 31.50 30.34 -15.56
C ASN A 127 32.20 29.42 -16.58
N GLN A 128 32.50 28.17 -16.21
CA GLN A 128 33.17 27.20 -17.09
C GLN A 128 32.18 26.48 -17.98
N ASP A 129 32.64 26.08 -19.18
CA ASP A 129 31.82 25.35 -20.14
C ASP A 129 31.41 23.97 -19.59
N ILE A 130 30.11 23.78 -19.45
CA ILE A 130 29.44 22.54 -19.01
C ILE A 130 28.36 22.12 -20.01
N SER A 131 28.44 22.62 -21.25
CA SER A 131 27.45 22.31 -22.28
C SER A 131 27.47 20.84 -22.70
N SER A 132 28.59 20.13 -22.44
CA SER A 132 28.79 18.71 -22.79
C SER A 132 28.32 17.73 -21.72
N TRP A 133 27.80 18.20 -20.60
CA TRP A 133 27.28 17.34 -19.54
C TRP A 133 26.03 16.58 -20.00
N ASP A 134 26.00 15.27 -19.79
CA ASP A 134 24.82 14.43 -20.00
C ASP A 134 23.92 14.48 -18.75
N THR A 135 22.87 15.30 -18.81
CA THR A 135 21.94 15.52 -17.68
C THR A 135 20.71 14.62 -17.71
N GLY A 136 20.61 13.65 -18.65
CA GLY A 136 19.38 12.88 -18.86
C GLY A 136 18.91 12.06 -17.66
N SER A 137 19.81 11.74 -16.72
CA SER A 137 19.47 11.05 -15.47
C SER A 137 19.02 11.97 -14.34
N ALA A 138 19.14 13.30 -14.48
CA ALA A 138 18.92 14.24 -13.40
C ALA A 138 17.43 14.42 -13.07
N ILE A 139 17.10 14.36 -11.78
CA ILE A 139 15.73 14.54 -11.25
C ILE A 139 15.61 15.85 -10.48
N ASN A 140 16.66 16.28 -9.78
CA ASN A 140 16.67 17.50 -8.96
C ASN A 140 17.88 18.39 -9.30
N MET A 141 17.62 19.61 -9.77
CA MET A 141 18.62 20.64 -10.09
C MET A 141 18.42 21.92 -9.27
N SER A 142 17.63 21.86 -8.19
CA SER A 142 17.34 23.03 -7.37
C SER A 142 18.61 23.68 -6.82
N ASN A 143 18.62 25.00 -6.68
CA ASN A 143 19.73 25.78 -6.10
C ASN A 143 21.10 25.64 -6.83
N MET A 144 21.17 25.01 -8.00
CA MET A 144 22.46 24.66 -8.64
C MET A 144 23.38 25.87 -8.85
N PHE A 145 22.85 27.03 -9.25
CA PHE A 145 23.59 28.27 -9.47
C PHE A 145 23.14 29.40 -8.52
N TYR A 146 22.64 29.05 -7.34
CA TYR A 146 22.22 30.02 -6.34
C TYR A 146 23.38 30.97 -5.97
N ASN A 147 23.15 32.28 -6.06
CA ASN A 147 24.12 33.34 -5.78
C ASN A 147 25.44 33.18 -6.57
N ASN A 148 25.32 32.82 -7.85
CA ASN A 148 26.44 32.71 -8.79
C ASN A 148 26.44 33.90 -9.76
N ASP A 149 27.11 34.98 -9.34
CA ASP A 149 27.11 36.26 -10.07
C ASP A 149 27.63 36.18 -11.51
N SER A 150 28.58 35.28 -11.80
CA SER A 150 29.30 35.25 -13.09
C SER A 150 28.74 34.24 -14.10
N PHE A 151 27.87 33.31 -13.68
CA PHE A 151 27.44 32.20 -14.53
C PHE A 151 26.53 32.66 -15.67
N ASN A 152 26.94 32.36 -16.90
CA ASN A 152 26.21 32.67 -18.13
C ASN A 152 26.63 31.75 -19.29
N GLN A 153 26.92 30.47 -19.02
CA GLN A 153 27.31 29.49 -20.04
C GLN A 153 26.10 28.81 -20.70
N ASP A 154 26.28 28.43 -21.97
CA ASP A 154 25.24 27.75 -22.76
C ASP A 154 24.87 26.38 -22.16
N ILE A 155 23.61 26.26 -21.75
CA ILE A 155 22.98 25.06 -21.18
C ILE A 155 21.69 24.70 -21.94
N SER A 156 21.53 25.25 -23.17
CA SER A 156 20.36 24.99 -24.01
C SER A 156 20.23 23.51 -24.41
N GLY A 157 21.36 22.78 -24.46
CA GLY A 157 21.44 21.37 -24.87
C GLY A 157 21.21 20.35 -23.75
N TRP A 158 20.92 20.77 -22.52
CA TRP A 158 20.65 19.86 -21.42
C TRP A 158 19.30 19.16 -21.59
N ASP A 159 19.26 17.86 -21.31
CA ASP A 159 18.01 17.10 -21.21
C ASP A 159 17.42 17.30 -19.81
N THR A 160 16.24 17.93 -19.76
CA THR A 160 15.49 18.23 -18.53
C THR A 160 14.20 17.42 -18.39
N SER A 161 13.94 16.48 -19.30
CA SER A 161 12.66 15.73 -19.36
C SER A 161 12.32 14.94 -18.08
N SER A 162 13.35 14.52 -17.35
CA SER A 162 13.24 13.81 -16.06
C SER A 162 13.27 14.72 -14.83
N VAL A 163 13.51 16.02 -15.01
CA VAL A 163 13.68 16.97 -13.90
C VAL A 163 12.32 17.37 -13.35
N THR A 164 12.14 17.25 -12.03
CA THR A 164 10.89 17.60 -11.33
C THR A 164 11.00 18.88 -10.51
N ASN A 165 12.23 19.34 -10.20
CA ASN A 165 12.48 20.49 -9.34
C ASN A 165 13.71 21.32 -9.78
N ILE A 166 13.43 22.58 -10.17
CA ILE A 166 14.41 23.61 -10.56
C ILE A 166 14.29 24.88 -9.71
N SER A 167 13.63 24.79 -8.55
CA SER A 167 13.47 25.93 -7.63
C SER A 167 14.82 26.51 -7.21
N TYR A 168 14.87 27.85 -7.08
CA TYR A 168 16.09 28.60 -6.72
C TYR A 168 17.30 28.44 -7.65
N MET A 169 17.18 27.76 -8.81
CA MET A 169 18.34 27.37 -9.62
C MET A 169 19.22 28.56 -10.04
N PHE A 170 18.62 29.70 -10.42
CA PHE A 170 19.32 30.93 -10.82
C PHE A 170 19.02 32.11 -9.88
N ASN A 171 18.62 31.84 -8.63
CA ASN A 171 18.37 32.92 -7.68
C ASN A 171 19.67 33.69 -7.41
N ASP A 172 19.66 35.01 -7.58
CA ASP A 172 20.80 35.93 -7.50
C ASP A 172 21.94 35.60 -8.50
N ALA A 173 21.67 34.87 -9.59
CA ALA A 173 22.62 34.68 -10.69
C ALA A 173 22.62 35.90 -11.62
N THR A 174 23.25 36.99 -11.18
CA THR A 174 23.04 38.34 -11.73
C THR A 174 23.41 38.51 -13.21
N ALA A 175 24.34 37.71 -13.75
CA ALA A 175 24.76 37.73 -15.15
C ALA A 175 24.03 36.75 -16.09
N PHE A 176 23.19 35.84 -15.57
CA PHE A 176 22.58 34.78 -16.36
C PHE A 176 21.53 35.30 -17.36
N ASN A 177 21.69 35.00 -18.65
CA ASN A 177 20.76 35.38 -19.72
C ASN A 177 20.88 34.45 -20.96
N GLN A 178 21.01 33.14 -20.75
CA GLN A 178 21.10 32.16 -21.85
C GLN A 178 19.73 31.69 -22.33
N ASP A 179 19.70 31.13 -23.55
CA ASP A 179 18.50 30.52 -24.13
C ASP A 179 18.21 29.17 -23.47
N ILE A 180 17.04 29.07 -22.83
CA ILE A 180 16.53 27.89 -22.13
C ILE A 180 15.09 27.59 -22.54
N ASN A 181 14.63 28.17 -23.66
CA ASN A 181 13.26 27.98 -24.14
C ASN A 181 13.00 26.51 -24.55
N GLY A 182 14.06 25.79 -24.95
CA GLY A 182 14.02 24.40 -25.38
C GLY A 182 13.99 23.35 -24.28
N TRP A 183 14.04 23.74 -23.00
CA TRP A 183 13.93 22.80 -21.89
C TRP A 183 12.52 22.19 -21.81
N ASP A 184 12.45 20.89 -21.58
CA ASP A 184 11.20 20.20 -21.26
C ASP A 184 10.87 20.44 -19.78
N THR A 185 9.79 21.19 -19.52
CA THR A 185 9.30 21.51 -18.18
C THR A 185 8.03 20.77 -17.80
N SER A 186 7.55 19.83 -18.63
CA SER A 186 6.27 19.13 -18.41
C SER A 186 6.23 18.33 -17.10
N SER A 187 7.39 17.87 -16.62
CA SER A 187 7.55 17.15 -15.34
C SER A 187 7.80 18.06 -14.13
N VAL A 188 7.97 19.37 -14.33
CA VAL A 188 8.36 20.32 -13.27
C VAL A 188 7.14 20.80 -12.50
N THR A 189 7.16 20.66 -11.17
CA THR A 189 6.04 21.07 -10.31
C THR A 189 6.32 22.33 -9.48
N ASN A 190 7.59 22.73 -9.34
CA ASN A 190 8.01 23.87 -8.51
C ASN A 190 9.14 24.69 -9.16
N ILE A 191 8.82 25.95 -9.47
CA ILE A 191 9.72 26.96 -10.07
C ILE A 191 9.93 28.17 -9.16
N SER A 192 9.55 28.07 -7.88
CA SER A 192 9.64 29.19 -6.95
C SER A 192 11.08 29.71 -6.85
N TYR A 193 11.22 31.04 -6.81
CA TYR A 193 12.49 31.77 -6.77
C TYR A 193 13.46 31.52 -7.95
N MET A 194 13.07 30.82 -9.02
CA MET A 194 14.01 30.38 -10.06
C MET A 194 14.90 31.50 -10.62
N PHE A 195 14.34 32.69 -10.89
CA PHE A 195 15.05 33.87 -11.41
C PHE A 195 14.98 35.08 -10.48
N SER A 196 14.70 34.86 -9.19
CA SER A 196 14.70 35.94 -8.20
C SER A 196 16.09 36.57 -8.13
N GLY A 197 16.21 37.89 -8.30
CA GLY A 197 17.50 38.61 -8.32
C GLY A 197 18.37 38.41 -9.58
N ALA A 198 17.93 37.63 -10.58
CA ALA A 198 18.65 37.46 -11.84
C ALA A 198 18.51 38.72 -12.72
N THR A 199 19.24 39.79 -12.38
CA THR A 199 19.01 41.14 -12.92
C THR A 199 19.18 41.29 -14.43
N ALA A 200 19.98 40.42 -15.07
CA ALA A 200 20.21 40.43 -16.51
C ALA A 200 19.27 39.52 -17.30
N PHE A 201 18.50 38.64 -16.63
CA PHE A 201 17.69 37.63 -17.30
C PHE A 201 16.52 38.25 -18.07
N ASN A 202 16.48 37.97 -19.36
CA ASN A 202 15.40 38.30 -20.29
C ASN A 202 15.32 37.25 -21.42
N GLY A 203 15.68 36.00 -21.15
CA GLY A 203 15.59 34.89 -22.10
C GLY A 203 14.14 34.48 -22.35
N ASP A 204 13.83 34.07 -23.59
CA ASP A 204 12.49 33.57 -23.95
C ASP A 204 12.20 32.25 -23.21
N ILE A 205 11.01 32.18 -22.62
CA ILE A 205 10.47 31.03 -21.85
C ILE A 205 8.98 30.84 -22.17
N SER A 206 8.53 31.37 -23.30
CA SER A 206 7.14 31.32 -23.71
C SER A 206 6.67 29.90 -24.07
N SER A 207 7.58 28.97 -24.39
CA SER A 207 7.23 27.58 -24.72
C SER A 207 7.25 26.61 -23.55
N TRP A 208 7.53 27.06 -22.32
CA TRP A 208 7.48 26.19 -21.15
C TRP A 208 6.06 25.71 -20.87
N ASP A 209 5.91 24.40 -20.64
CA ASP A 209 4.68 23.83 -20.10
C ASP A 209 4.58 24.16 -18.61
N THR A 210 3.54 24.92 -18.26
CA THR A 210 3.28 25.44 -16.91
C THR A 210 2.05 24.82 -16.26
N SER A 211 1.34 23.94 -16.98
CA SER A 211 0.05 23.36 -16.57
C SER A 211 0.10 22.56 -15.26
N SER A 212 1.28 22.02 -14.90
CA SER A 212 1.50 21.23 -13.67
C SER A 212 2.15 22.01 -12.51
N MET A 213 2.38 23.32 -12.68
CA MET A 213 3.16 24.12 -11.72
C MET A 213 2.27 24.77 -10.65
N VAL A 214 2.41 24.31 -9.40
CA VAL A 214 1.53 24.72 -8.30
C VAL A 214 2.00 26.01 -7.61
N ASN A 215 3.32 26.23 -7.51
CA ASN A 215 3.91 27.36 -6.78
C ASN A 215 4.86 28.18 -7.66
N MET A 216 4.41 29.39 -8.03
CA MET A 216 5.16 30.36 -8.84
C MET A 216 5.66 31.57 -8.03
N SER A 217 5.68 31.45 -6.69
CA SER A 217 6.06 32.55 -5.81
C SER A 217 7.49 33.02 -6.07
N TYR A 218 7.70 34.34 -6.00
CA TYR A 218 9.02 35.00 -6.15
C TYR A 218 9.75 34.76 -7.48
N MET A 219 9.18 34.07 -8.47
CA MET A 219 9.92 33.60 -9.66
C MET A 219 10.78 34.68 -10.34
N PHE A 220 10.27 35.91 -10.48
CA PHE A 220 10.95 37.06 -11.11
C PHE A 220 11.16 38.23 -10.15
N ASN A 221 11.17 38.00 -8.83
CA ASN A 221 11.37 39.07 -7.85
C ASN A 221 12.75 39.72 -8.05
N GLY A 222 12.79 41.00 -8.42
CA GLY A 222 14.03 41.72 -8.69
C GLY A 222 14.71 41.37 -10.03
N ALA A 223 14.07 40.60 -10.92
CA ALA A 223 14.56 40.37 -12.27
C ALA A 223 14.34 41.62 -13.13
N THR A 224 15.19 42.64 -12.96
CA THR A 224 14.94 44.00 -13.45
C THR A 224 14.87 44.12 -14.98
N ALA A 225 15.50 43.21 -15.73
CA ALA A 225 15.50 43.20 -17.19
C ALA A 225 14.37 42.36 -17.82
N PHE A 226 13.70 41.50 -17.06
CA PHE A 226 12.74 40.54 -17.59
C PHE A 226 11.50 41.24 -18.15
N ASN A 227 11.20 41.01 -19.43
CA ASN A 227 10.02 41.53 -20.12
C ASN A 227 9.57 40.64 -21.30
N GLN A 228 9.70 39.32 -21.19
CA GLN A 228 9.25 38.38 -22.22
C GLN A 228 7.75 38.10 -22.13
N ASN A 229 7.11 37.89 -23.29
CA ASN A 229 5.68 37.60 -23.36
C ASN A 229 5.37 36.19 -22.83
N ILE A 230 4.65 36.13 -21.71
CA ILE A 230 4.23 34.91 -21.01
C ILE A 230 2.69 34.80 -20.90
N SER A 231 1.96 35.54 -21.74
CA SER A 231 0.49 35.55 -21.74
C SER A 231 -0.13 34.17 -22.06
N GLY A 232 0.65 33.28 -22.70
CA GLY A 232 0.22 31.94 -23.10
C GLY A 232 0.47 30.83 -22.09
N TRP A 233 1.00 31.13 -20.90
CA TRP A 233 1.15 30.15 -19.83
C TRP A 233 -0.20 29.65 -19.31
N ASP A 234 -0.28 28.36 -18.97
CA ASP A 234 -1.44 27.77 -18.32
C ASP A 234 -1.26 27.87 -16.80
N THR A 235 -2.03 28.76 -16.19
CA THR A 235 -1.97 29.05 -14.76
C THR A 235 -3.09 28.41 -13.94
N SER A 236 -3.94 27.57 -14.56
CA SER A 236 -5.12 26.98 -13.91
C SER A 236 -4.78 26.16 -12.64
N SER A 237 -3.58 25.58 -12.58
CA SER A 237 -3.07 24.83 -11.42
C SER A 237 -2.34 25.70 -10.37
N ALA A 238 -2.05 26.96 -10.66
CA ALA A 238 -1.27 27.81 -9.78
C ALA A 238 -2.09 28.23 -8.56
N THR A 239 -1.54 28.01 -7.36
CA THR A 239 -2.24 28.35 -6.10
C THR A 239 -1.77 29.68 -5.50
N THR A 240 -0.64 30.22 -5.95
CA THR A 240 -0.07 31.47 -5.44
C THR A 240 0.91 32.15 -6.41
N PHE A 241 0.78 33.48 -6.53
CA PHE A 241 1.69 34.38 -7.26
C PHE A 241 2.43 35.37 -6.37
N ARG A 242 2.53 35.04 -5.08
CA ARG A 242 3.09 35.91 -4.05
C ARG A 242 4.48 36.43 -4.46
N TYR A 243 4.62 37.76 -4.54
CA TYR A 243 5.84 38.47 -4.94
C TYR A 243 6.44 38.12 -6.32
N MET A 244 5.70 37.45 -7.21
CA MET A 244 6.26 36.92 -8.46
C MET A 244 7.02 37.96 -9.30
N PHE A 245 6.49 39.18 -9.44
CA PHE A 245 7.09 40.29 -10.20
C PHE A 245 7.52 41.48 -9.32
N ARG A 246 7.72 41.26 -8.02
CA ARG A 246 8.12 42.34 -7.11
C ARG A 246 9.44 42.94 -7.59
N SER A 247 9.51 44.26 -7.77
CA SER A 247 10.69 44.96 -8.30
C SER A 247 11.16 44.53 -9.70
N ALA A 248 10.36 43.80 -10.49
CA ALA A 248 10.64 43.53 -11.90
C ALA A 248 10.35 44.79 -12.73
N SER A 249 11.25 45.78 -12.67
CA SER A 249 10.99 47.16 -13.09
C SER A 249 10.65 47.33 -14.57
N SER A 250 11.07 46.41 -15.45
CA SER A 250 10.83 46.44 -16.89
C SER A 250 9.60 45.65 -17.36
N PHE A 251 9.07 44.76 -16.52
CA PHE A 251 7.97 43.88 -16.90
C PHE A 251 6.67 44.67 -17.11
N ASN A 252 6.07 44.55 -18.29
CA ASN A 252 4.81 45.23 -18.64
C ASN A 252 3.92 44.44 -19.62
N GLN A 253 4.12 43.13 -19.71
CA GLN A 253 3.33 42.27 -20.61
C GLN A 253 1.89 42.13 -20.13
N ASP A 254 0.97 41.89 -21.07
CA ASP A 254 -0.44 41.62 -20.78
C ASP A 254 -0.61 40.17 -20.33
N ILE A 255 -0.92 39.99 -19.04
CA ILE A 255 -1.14 38.68 -18.40
C ILE A 255 -2.52 38.60 -17.74
N PHE A 256 -3.45 39.49 -18.10
CA PHE A 256 -4.81 39.52 -17.52
C PHE A 256 -5.69 38.37 -18.02
N SER A 257 -5.23 37.60 -19.00
CA SER A 257 -5.90 36.39 -19.49
C SER A 257 -5.55 35.12 -18.74
N TRP A 258 -4.66 35.18 -17.74
CA TRP A 258 -4.33 34.03 -16.91
C TRP A 258 -5.54 33.54 -16.12
N ASP A 259 -5.71 32.23 -16.03
CA ASP A 259 -6.69 31.62 -15.13
C ASP A 259 -6.19 31.73 -13.69
N THR A 260 -6.93 32.49 -12.88
CA THR A 260 -6.62 32.73 -11.48
C THR A 260 -7.61 32.08 -10.52
N SER A 261 -8.49 31.21 -11.01
CA SER A 261 -9.55 30.60 -10.21
C SER A 261 -9.03 29.75 -9.03
N SER A 262 -7.85 29.14 -9.18
CA SER A 262 -7.17 28.36 -8.13
C SER A 262 -6.27 29.19 -7.21
N VAL A 263 -6.08 30.49 -7.50
CA VAL A 263 -5.11 31.34 -6.80
C VAL A 263 -5.71 31.83 -5.49
N THR A 264 -5.01 31.53 -4.40
CA THR A 264 -5.44 31.93 -3.05
C THR A 264 -4.89 33.29 -2.61
N THR A 265 -3.82 33.79 -3.26
CA THR A 265 -3.18 35.06 -2.88
C THR A 265 -2.27 35.63 -3.95
N PHE A 266 -2.38 36.96 -4.17
CA PHE A 266 -1.53 37.77 -5.05
C PHE A 266 -0.54 38.66 -4.30
N VAL A 267 -0.32 38.40 -2.99
CA VAL A 267 0.35 39.34 -2.09
C VAL A 267 1.59 39.96 -2.71
N LYS A 268 1.55 41.29 -2.90
CA LYS A 268 2.63 42.13 -3.41
C LYS A 268 3.27 41.64 -4.73
N MET A 269 2.51 40.94 -5.57
CA MET A 269 2.96 40.41 -6.87
C MET A 269 3.68 41.48 -7.72
N PHE A 270 3.14 42.70 -7.81
CA PHE A 270 3.71 43.80 -8.62
C PHE A 270 4.31 44.94 -7.79
N TRP A 271 4.60 44.72 -6.51
CA TRP A 271 5.14 45.79 -5.67
C TRP A 271 6.47 46.29 -6.26
N ASN A 272 6.57 47.59 -6.58
CA ASN A 272 7.74 48.21 -7.21
C ASN A 272 8.04 47.74 -8.66
N ALA A 273 7.09 47.11 -9.35
CA ALA A 273 7.16 46.82 -10.79
C ALA A 273 6.74 48.08 -11.58
N THR A 274 7.68 49.02 -11.76
CA THR A 274 7.39 50.37 -12.27
C THR A 274 6.77 50.41 -13.67
N ALA A 275 7.20 49.55 -14.60
CA ALA A 275 6.66 49.51 -15.94
C ALA A 275 5.21 49.01 -15.95
N MET A 276 4.91 47.88 -15.30
CA MET A 276 3.54 47.36 -15.11
C MET A 276 2.59 48.41 -14.53
N ALA A 277 3.02 49.08 -13.45
CA ALA A 277 2.24 50.12 -12.79
C ALA A 277 2.00 51.35 -13.69
N SER A 278 2.97 51.70 -14.55
CA SER A 278 2.82 52.82 -15.49
C SER A 278 1.91 52.50 -16.68
N THR A 279 1.94 51.25 -17.16
CA THR A 279 1.14 50.78 -18.30
C THR A 279 -0.34 50.64 -17.93
N TYR A 280 -0.65 50.11 -16.73
CA TYR A 280 -2.03 49.78 -16.30
C TYR A 280 -2.53 50.71 -15.18
N SER A 281 -2.30 52.01 -15.36
CA SER A 281 -2.39 53.08 -14.34
C SER A 281 -3.79 53.47 -13.82
N ASN A 282 -4.87 52.79 -14.22
CA ASN A 282 -6.24 53.15 -13.86
C ASN A 282 -6.72 52.62 -12.50
N ILE A 283 -5.90 51.90 -11.75
CA ILE A 283 -6.24 51.45 -10.38
C ILE A 283 -5.56 52.37 -9.37
N SER A 284 -6.20 53.51 -9.09
CA SER A 284 -5.66 54.51 -8.17
C SER A 284 -6.05 54.22 -6.72
N GLY A 285 -5.04 54.05 -5.86
CA GLY A 285 -5.11 54.34 -4.44
C GLY A 285 -3.88 55.16 -4.03
N SER A 286 -4.08 56.45 -3.74
CA SER A 286 -3.05 57.41 -3.36
C SER A 286 -2.52 57.16 -1.93
N SER A 287 -1.85 56.04 -1.70
CA SER A 287 -1.03 55.79 -0.50
C SER A 287 -0.32 54.44 -0.58
N GLY A 288 0.41 54.16 -1.66
CA GLY A 288 1.45 53.12 -1.67
C GLY A 288 1.05 51.66 -1.33
N GLU A 289 -0.24 51.31 -1.23
CA GLU A 289 -0.67 50.00 -0.70
C GLU A 289 -1.61 49.19 -1.60
N SER A 290 -2.13 49.70 -2.72
CA SER A 290 -3.16 48.99 -3.49
C SER A 290 -2.67 48.48 -4.86
N TYR A 291 -1.75 47.51 -4.87
CA TYR A 291 -1.38 46.77 -6.09
C TYR A 291 -1.92 45.33 -6.11
N GLU A 292 -2.83 44.98 -5.19
CA GLU A 292 -3.36 43.62 -5.03
C GLU A 292 -4.64 43.33 -5.87
N ASN A 293 -5.39 44.36 -6.29
CA ASN A 293 -6.71 44.21 -6.97
C ASN A 293 -6.66 44.34 -8.51
N LEU A 294 -5.53 44.07 -9.17
CA LEU A 294 -5.43 44.22 -10.63
C LEU A 294 -6.16 43.10 -11.43
N PHE A 295 -6.74 42.09 -10.78
CA PHE A 295 -7.32 40.89 -11.42
C PHE A 295 -8.80 40.58 -11.05
N ASP A 296 -9.52 41.54 -10.46
CA ASP A 296 -10.83 41.32 -9.86
C ASP A 296 -11.93 42.10 -10.64
N THR A 297 -12.99 41.42 -11.11
CA THR A 297 -14.03 41.98 -12.01
C THR A 297 -15.40 42.02 -11.34
N SER A 298 -16.25 43.00 -11.68
CA SER A 298 -17.59 43.10 -11.08
C SER A 298 -18.51 41.91 -11.39
N PRO A 299 -19.36 41.48 -10.44
CA PRO A 299 -20.30 40.39 -10.64
C PRO A 299 -21.35 40.72 -11.72
N THR A 300 -21.78 39.71 -12.49
CA THR A 300 -22.83 39.81 -13.54
C THR A 300 -23.96 38.81 -13.32
N LEU A 301 -25.19 39.12 -13.77
CA LEU A 301 -26.34 38.22 -13.66
C LEU A 301 -26.34 37.18 -14.80
N SER A 302 -26.26 35.90 -14.48
CA SER A 302 -26.24 34.79 -15.44
C SER A 302 -27.64 34.29 -15.82
N SER A 303 -28.62 34.34 -14.90
CA SER A 303 -30.02 33.95 -15.17
C SER A 303 -30.99 34.36 -14.03
N SER A 304 -32.31 34.31 -14.29
CA SER A 304 -33.36 34.52 -13.29
C SER A 304 -34.54 33.54 -13.40
N THR A 305 -35.26 33.32 -12.30
CA THR A 305 -36.58 32.66 -12.26
C THR A 305 -37.57 33.56 -11.51
N PRO A 306 -38.72 33.97 -12.08
CA PRO A 306 -39.11 33.78 -13.48
C PRO A 306 -38.06 34.34 -14.45
N ALA A 307 -37.95 33.71 -15.62
CA ALA A 307 -37.15 34.25 -16.72
C ALA A 307 -37.82 35.53 -17.26
N ASP A 308 -37.04 36.42 -17.86
CA ASP A 308 -37.56 37.63 -18.49
C ASP A 308 -38.64 37.30 -19.55
N ASN A 309 -39.76 38.02 -19.53
CA ASN A 309 -40.98 37.83 -20.32
C ASN A 309 -41.77 36.53 -20.03
N ALA A 310 -41.64 35.93 -18.85
CA ALA A 310 -42.40 34.73 -18.49
C ALA A 310 -43.92 35.00 -18.38
N THR A 311 -44.73 34.14 -19.00
CA THR A 311 -46.21 34.16 -18.90
C THR A 311 -46.71 33.00 -18.05
N ASN A 312 -47.89 33.13 -17.43
CA ASN A 312 -48.51 32.13 -16.55
C ASN A 312 -47.72 31.88 -15.26
N VAL A 313 -47.11 32.93 -14.72
CA VAL A 313 -46.41 32.85 -13.44
C VAL A 313 -47.42 32.63 -12.30
N VAL A 314 -47.08 31.73 -11.38
CA VAL A 314 -47.89 31.40 -10.22
C VAL A 314 -48.03 32.63 -9.33
N LYS A 315 -49.23 32.83 -8.77
CA LYS A 315 -49.63 34.03 -8.02
C LYS A 315 -48.74 34.38 -6.81
N ASP A 316 -48.04 33.40 -6.26
CA ASP A 316 -47.23 33.48 -5.03
C ASP A 316 -45.78 32.97 -5.27
N GLY A 317 -45.20 33.24 -6.45
CA GLY A 317 -43.87 32.73 -6.83
C GLY A 317 -42.70 33.51 -6.22
N THR A 318 -41.57 32.83 -5.93
CA THR A 318 -40.31 33.46 -5.54
C THR A 318 -39.52 33.97 -6.77
N ILE A 319 -38.65 34.95 -6.57
CA ILE A 319 -37.70 35.43 -7.58
C ILE A 319 -36.29 34.92 -7.23
N VAL A 320 -35.64 34.20 -8.14
CA VAL A 320 -34.28 33.67 -7.98
C VAL A 320 -33.34 34.33 -8.98
N LEU A 321 -32.16 34.76 -8.55
CA LEU A 321 -31.11 35.40 -9.34
C LEU A 321 -29.81 34.61 -9.22
N ASN A 322 -29.18 34.26 -10.35
CA ASN A 322 -27.87 33.59 -10.37
C ASN A 322 -26.79 34.54 -10.90
N PHE A 323 -25.65 34.62 -10.23
CA PHE A 323 -24.52 35.50 -10.57
C PHE A 323 -23.33 34.73 -11.14
N SER A 324 -22.39 35.44 -11.78
CA SER A 324 -21.12 34.89 -12.32
C SER A 324 -20.14 34.43 -11.25
N GLU A 325 -20.34 34.86 -9.99
CA GLU A 325 -19.48 34.59 -8.84
C GLU A 325 -20.27 34.77 -7.53
N ASN A 326 -19.62 34.54 -6.38
CA ASN A 326 -20.28 34.70 -5.08
C ASN A 326 -20.50 36.18 -4.77
N VAL A 327 -21.74 36.54 -4.42
CA VAL A 327 -22.09 37.91 -4.04
C VAL A 327 -22.55 37.98 -2.59
N VAL A 328 -22.25 39.08 -1.92
CA VAL A 328 -22.74 39.45 -0.59
C VAL A 328 -23.75 40.58 -0.72
N VAL A 329 -24.71 40.64 0.22
CA VAL A 329 -25.68 41.74 0.24
C VAL A 329 -24.99 43.07 0.57
N GLY A 330 -25.18 44.06 -0.28
CA GLY A 330 -24.64 45.41 -0.14
C GLY A 330 -25.66 46.35 0.49
N SER A 331 -26.00 47.43 -0.21
CA SER A 331 -27.02 48.40 0.20
C SER A 331 -27.92 48.78 -0.97
N GLY A 332 -29.24 48.82 -0.76
CA GLY A 332 -30.20 49.15 -1.82
C GLY A 332 -31.49 48.36 -1.70
N ASN A 333 -32.37 48.53 -2.68
CA ASN A 333 -33.68 47.91 -2.72
C ASN A 333 -33.88 47.04 -3.95
N ILE A 334 -34.77 46.07 -3.80
CA ILE A 334 -35.42 45.33 -4.88
C ILE A 334 -36.87 45.81 -4.95
N THR A 335 -37.33 46.27 -6.11
CA THR A 335 -38.69 46.82 -6.27
C THR A 335 -39.46 46.04 -7.32
N ILE A 336 -40.68 45.60 -6.96
CA ILE A 336 -41.60 44.89 -7.86
C ILE A 336 -42.77 45.82 -8.20
N LYS A 337 -43.02 46.01 -9.50
CA LYS A 337 -44.01 46.97 -9.99
C LYS A 337 -44.95 46.37 -11.02
N ILE A 338 -46.21 46.84 -11.02
CA ILE A 338 -47.18 46.54 -12.07
C ILE A 338 -46.79 47.29 -13.35
N ALA A 339 -46.58 46.57 -14.44
CA ALA A 339 -46.09 47.13 -15.71
C ALA A 339 -47.06 48.15 -16.33
N SER A 340 -48.37 47.90 -16.22
CA SER A 340 -49.39 48.75 -16.85
C SER A 340 -49.61 50.10 -16.14
N SER A 341 -49.24 50.22 -14.87
CA SER A 341 -49.56 51.40 -14.03
C SER A 341 -48.35 52.01 -13.33
N ASP A 342 -47.19 51.37 -13.41
CA ASP A 342 -45.96 51.76 -12.71
C ASP A 342 -46.10 51.83 -11.17
N VAL A 343 -47.12 51.17 -10.63
CA VAL A 343 -47.38 51.10 -9.19
C VAL A 343 -46.50 50.03 -8.56
N SER A 344 -45.77 50.38 -7.51
CA SER A 344 -45.02 49.42 -6.69
C SER A 344 -45.98 48.60 -5.84
N ILE A 345 -45.90 47.28 -5.99
CA ILE A 345 -46.62 46.36 -5.10
C ILE A 345 -45.77 45.99 -3.91
N GLU A 346 -44.44 45.99 -4.05
CA GLU A 346 -43.52 45.68 -2.97
C GLU A 346 -42.14 46.32 -3.21
N THR A 347 -41.47 46.70 -2.12
CA THR A 347 -40.10 47.23 -2.11
C THR A 347 -39.38 46.60 -0.92
N ILE A 348 -38.33 45.85 -1.20
CA ILE A 348 -37.61 45.00 -0.25
C ILE A 348 -36.19 45.53 -0.12
N GLU A 349 -35.76 45.90 1.08
CA GLU A 349 -34.36 46.20 1.34
C GLU A 349 -33.52 44.91 1.23
N VAL A 350 -32.35 44.95 0.61
CA VAL A 350 -31.52 43.74 0.34
C VAL A 350 -31.04 43.01 1.59
N ASN A 351 -31.13 43.64 2.76
CA ASN A 351 -30.81 43.07 4.07
C ASN A 351 -32.04 42.46 4.80
N ASN A 352 -33.22 42.50 4.19
CA ASN A 352 -34.44 41.92 4.73
C ASN A 352 -34.36 40.37 4.69
N PRO A 353 -34.89 39.65 5.70
CA PRO A 353 -35.03 38.20 5.67
C PRO A 353 -35.69 37.59 4.41
N GLU A 354 -36.48 38.37 3.68
CA GLU A 354 -37.08 38.00 2.39
C GLU A 354 -36.03 37.82 1.27
N VAL A 355 -34.80 38.31 1.46
CA VAL A 355 -33.66 38.14 0.55
C VAL A 355 -32.65 37.21 1.21
N THR A 356 -32.45 36.04 0.61
CA THR A 356 -31.58 34.98 1.15
C THR A 356 -30.53 34.56 0.12
N GLY A 357 -29.43 33.95 0.58
CA GLY A 357 -28.34 33.46 -0.29
C GLY A 357 -27.06 34.31 -0.30
N SER A 358 -26.94 35.32 0.57
CA SER A 358 -25.71 36.13 0.71
C SER A 358 -24.48 35.27 0.98
N GLY A 359 -23.38 35.54 0.27
CA GLY A 359 -22.13 34.77 0.32
C GLY A 359 -22.09 33.59 -0.66
N THR A 360 -23.09 33.47 -1.54
CA THR A 360 -23.17 32.44 -2.59
C THR A 360 -23.41 33.09 -3.95
N SER A 361 -23.37 32.32 -5.04
CA SER A 361 -23.67 32.79 -6.39
C SER A 361 -25.17 32.83 -6.72
N GLN A 362 -26.06 32.50 -5.77
CA GLN A 362 -27.50 32.49 -5.97
C GLN A 362 -28.21 33.28 -4.88
N ILE A 363 -29.07 34.22 -5.28
CA ILE A 363 -29.91 35.01 -4.40
C ILE A 363 -31.37 34.65 -4.63
N THR A 364 -32.11 34.39 -3.55
CA THR A 364 -33.56 34.12 -3.57
C THR A 364 -34.31 35.24 -2.87
N ILE A 365 -35.39 35.70 -3.48
CA ILE A 365 -36.26 36.79 -3.04
C ILE A 365 -37.66 36.21 -2.88
N ASP A 366 -38.27 36.38 -1.71
CA ASP A 366 -39.58 35.86 -1.34
C ASP A 366 -40.58 37.00 -1.04
N PRO A 367 -41.25 37.57 -2.06
CA PRO A 367 -42.16 38.70 -1.89
C PRO A 367 -43.39 38.30 -1.06
N GLN A 368 -43.81 39.14 -0.11
CA GLN A 368 -44.93 38.85 0.79
C GLN A 368 -46.27 39.41 0.28
N THR A 369 -46.26 40.21 -0.78
CA THR A 369 -47.47 40.79 -1.38
C THR A 369 -47.99 39.93 -2.51
N ASN A 370 -49.21 39.39 -2.35
CA ASN A 370 -49.89 38.61 -3.37
C ASN A 370 -50.03 39.36 -4.70
N TRP A 371 -49.75 38.68 -5.81
CA TRP A 371 -49.86 39.27 -7.13
C TRP A 371 -51.30 39.24 -7.67
N GLY A 372 -51.70 40.30 -8.35
CA GLY A 372 -52.95 40.40 -9.10
C GLY A 372 -52.98 39.44 -10.29
N GLN A 373 -54.09 38.74 -10.45
CA GLN A 373 -54.36 37.85 -11.58
C GLN A 373 -54.45 38.64 -12.90
N ASN A 374 -54.04 38.02 -14.02
CA ASN A 374 -53.97 38.64 -15.35
C ASN A 374 -53.20 39.97 -15.38
N THR A 375 -52.14 40.09 -14.58
CA THR A 375 -51.36 41.33 -14.42
C THR A 375 -49.89 41.07 -14.73
N GLU A 376 -49.27 41.98 -15.50
CA GLU A 376 -47.85 41.98 -15.83
C GLU A 376 -47.04 42.82 -14.83
N TYR A 377 -45.85 42.35 -14.45
CA TYR A 377 -44.93 42.94 -13.49
C TYR A 377 -43.53 43.10 -14.06
N TYR A 378 -42.74 44.01 -13.49
CA TYR A 378 -41.30 44.11 -13.74
C TYR A 378 -40.53 44.35 -12.43
N VAL A 379 -39.24 43.97 -12.43
CA VAL A 379 -38.35 44.03 -11.25
C VAL A 379 -37.20 45.02 -11.48
N LEU A 380 -36.92 45.84 -10.46
CA LEU A 380 -35.75 46.73 -10.42
C LEU A 380 -34.84 46.35 -9.25
N ILE A 381 -33.53 46.48 -9.45
CA ILE A 381 -32.48 46.19 -8.44
C ILE A 381 -31.46 47.33 -8.46
N ASP A 382 -31.14 47.92 -7.31
CA ASP A 382 -30.16 49.00 -7.22
C ASP A 382 -28.72 48.53 -7.52
N ALA A 383 -27.88 49.40 -8.10
CA ALA A 383 -26.49 49.13 -8.54
C ALA A 383 -25.46 48.89 -7.41
N THR A 384 -25.93 48.74 -6.18
CA THR A 384 -25.14 48.45 -4.96
C THR A 384 -25.82 47.37 -4.11
N ALA A 385 -26.87 46.74 -4.65
CA ALA A 385 -27.65 45.72 -3.96
C ALA A 385 -26.82 44.50 -3.59
N PHE A 386 -25.85 44.15 -4.44
CA PHE A 386 -24.99 42.99 -4.30
C PHE A 386 -23.56 43.35 -4.70
N ASP A 387 -22.60 42.98 -3.86
CA ASP A 387 -21.17 43.21 -4.09
C ASP A 387 -20.45 41.85 -4.12
N ASP A 388 -19.32 41.74 -4.81
CA ASP A 388 -18.43 40.60 -4.60
C ASP A 388 -17.69 40.71 -3.25
N THR A 389 -16.91 39.69 -2.88
CA THR A 389 -16.14 39.69 -1.64
C THR A 389 -15.00 40.73 -1.60
N SER A 390 -14.65 41.28 -2.76
CA SER A 390 -13.57 42.24 -2.97
C SER A 390 -14.07 43.70 -2.99
N GLY A 391 -15.38 43.89 -3.02
CA GLY A 391 -16.07 45.18 -2.94
C GLY A 391 -16.49 45.79 -4.28
N ASN A 392 -16.48 45.05 -5.40
CA ASN A 392 -17.07 45.57 -6.64
C ASN A 392 -18.57 45.29 -6.68
N SER A 393 -19.35 46.32 -6.99
CA SER A 393 -20.81 46.22 -7.01
C SER A 393 -21.36 45.68 -8.34
N TYR A 394 -22.39 44.85 -8.26
CA TYR A 394 -23.25 44.51 -9.39
C TYR A 394 -23.96 45.76 -9.93
N GLU A 395 -23.96 45.96 -11.25
CA GLU A 395 -24.55 47.14 -11.91
C GLU A 395 -26.06 47.32 -11.67
N GLY A 396 -26.76 46.29 -11.18
CA GLY A 396 -28.18 46.34 -10.86
C GLY A 396 -29.09 46.14 -12.08
N ILE A 397 -30.40 46.27 -11.88
CA ILE A 397 -31.43 46.26 -12.92
C ILE A 397 -32.21 47.56 -12.83
N SER A 398 -31.93 48.49 -13.74
CA SER A 398 -32.59 49.81 -13.79
C SER A 398 -33.63 49.93 -14.91
N SER A 399 -33.67 48.97 -15.84
CA SER A 399 -34.60 48.96 -16.97
C SER A 399 -35.92 48.26 -16.62
N THR A 400 -37.04 48.87 -17.00
CA THR A 400 -38.39 48.30 -16.79
C THR A 400 -38.70 47.11 -17.71
N THR A 401 -37.79 46.75 -18.62
CA THR A 401 -37.97 45.65 -19.57
C THR A 401 -36.88 44.59 -19.45
N ALA A 402 -36.01 44.68 -18.44
CA ALA A 402 -34.89 43.74 -18.26
C ALA A 402 -35.29 42.48 -17.49
N LEU A 403 -36.36 42.55 -16.70
CA LEU A 403 -36.95 41.40 -16.02
C LEU A 403 -38.47 41.62 -15.83
N THR A 404 -39.29 41.03 -16.70
CA THR A 404 -40.77 41.14 -16.69
C THR A 404 -41.49 39.77 -16.62
N PHE A 405 -42.74 39.72 -16.10
CA PHE A 405 -43.56 38.50 -16.08
C PHE A 405 -45.09 38.74 -15.88
N THR A 406 -45.98 37.78 -16.23
CA THR A 406 -47.47 37.90 -16.13
C THR A 406 -48.18 36.74 -15.38
N VAL A 407 -49.18 37.05 -14.52
CA VAL A 407 -49.94 36.11 -13.64
C VAL A 407 -51.30 35.66 -14.22
N ALA A 408 -51.83 34.45 -13.93
CA ALA A 408 -53.05 33.83 -14.55
C ALA A 408 -54.44 34.14 -13.88
N ASN A 409 -55.60 33.70 -14.44
CA ASN A 409 -57.02 33.94 -14.00
C ASN A 409 -57.92 32.65 -14.05
N ASP A 410 -58.74 32.32 -13.02
CA ASP A 410 -59.43 30.99 -12.89
C ASP A 410 -60.93 30.98 -12.44
N THR A 411 -61.72 29.99 -12.91
CA THR A 411 -63.10 29.58 -12.47
C THR A 411 -63.06 28.47 -11.40
N PRO A 412 -64.17 28.10 -10.70
CA PRO A 412 -64.15 26.95 -9.78
C PRO A 412 -63.79 25.68 -10.52
N ILE A 413 -62.70 25.03 -10.11
CA ILE A 413 -62.23 23.77 -10.68
C ILE A 413 -62.31 22.70 -9.60
N LEU A 414 -62.69 21.49 -9.99
CA LEU A 414 -62.58 20.33 -9.11
C LEU A 414 -61.08 20.05 -8.89
N SER A 415 -60.55 20.41 -7.73
CA SER A 415 -59.15 20.21 -7.37
C SER A 415 -58.82 18.74 -7.16
N THR A 416 -59.68 18.01 -6.44
CA THR A 416 -59.54 16.56 -6.24
C THR A 416 -60.90 15.90 -6.01
N SER A 417 -60.97 14.58 -6.17
CA SER A 417 -62.10 13.77 -5.73
C SER A 417 -61.63 12.54 -4.98
N VAL A 418 -62.49 11.97 -4.14
CA VAL A 418 -62.31 10.66 -3.51
C VAL A 418 -63.58 9.85 -3.75
N PRO A 419 -63.56 8.75 -4.52
CA PRO A 419 -62.39 8.24 -5.22
C PRO A 419 -61.81 9.23 -6.23
N ALA A 420 -60.50 9.20 -6.41
CA ALA A 420 -59.83 9.97 -7.46
C ALA A 420 -60.23 9.42 -8.84
N ASN A 421 -60.09 10.23 -9.90
CA ASN A 421 -60.31 9.73 -11.26
C ASN A 421 -59.36 8.56 -11.57
N ASN A 422 -59.89 7.48 -12.15
CA ASN A 422 -59.25 6.18 -12.35
C ASN A 422 -58.80 5.47 -11.05
N ALA A 423 -59.32 5.84 -9.87
CA ALA A 423 -58.99 5.13 -8.64
C ALA A 423 -59.37 3.66 -8.77
N THR A 424 -58.40 2.78 -8.59
CA THR A 424 -58.61 1.35 -8.48
C THR A 424 -58.75 0.97 -7.02
N SER A 425 -59.42 -0.14 -6.76
CA SER A 425 -59.60 -0.69 -5.42
C SER A 425 -60.47 0.12 -4.45
N VAL A 426 -61.48 0.82 -4.97
CA VAL A 426 -62.46 1.56 -4.15
C VAL A 426 -63.30 0.60 -3.31
N ALA A 427 -63.40 0.86 -1.99
CA ALA A 427 -64.23 0.08 -1.08
C ALA A 427 -65.69 0.06 -1.55
N LEU A 428 -66.39 -1.06 -1.33
CA LEU A 428 -67.75 -1.24 -1.87
C LEU A 428 -68.76 -0.25 -1.25
N ASP A 429 -68.50 0.26 -0.06
CA ASP A 429 -69.35 1.21 0.69
C ASP A 429 -68.85 2.66 0.62
N ALA A 430 -67.96 2.99 -0.32
CA ALA A 430 -67.31 4.31 -0.39
C ALA A 430 -68.28 5.46 -0.74
N ASN A 431 -68.11 6.60 -0.06
CA ASN A 431 -68.68 7.88 -0.48
C ASN A 431 -67.89 8.50 -1.64
N ILE A 432 -68.51 9.40 -2.41
CA ILE A 432 -67.84 10.25 -3.40
C ILE A 432 -67.69 11.67 -2.82
N VAL A 433 -66.46 12.09 -2.54
CA VAL A 433 -66.10 13.42 -2.04
C VAL A 433 -65.48 14.24 -3.18
N LEU A 434 -65.90 15.49 -3.33
CA LEU A 434 -65.44 16.44 -4.34
C LEU A 434 -64.84 17.65 -3.64
N ASN A 435 -63.56 17.95 -3.88
CA ASN A 435 -62.89 19.12 -3.35
C ASN A 435 -62.67 20.14 -4.47
N PHE A 436 -63.16 21.35 -4.27
CA PHE A 436 -63.07 22.45 -5.23
C PHE A 436 -61.93 23.41 -4.86
N SER A 437 -61.45 24.16 -5.86
CA SER A 437 -60.42 25.19 -5.70
C SER A 437 -60.84 26.35 -4.80
N GLU A 438 -62.13 26.44 -4.48
CA GLU A 438 -62.76 27.44 -3.64
C GLU A 438 -64.09 26.92 -3.06
N ASN A 439 -64.75 27.72 -2.22
CA ASN A 439 -66.04 27.35 -1.64
C ASN A 439 -67.15 27.38 -2.70
N VAL A 440 -67.92 26.30 -2.80
CA VAL A 440 -69.04 26.17 -3.75
C VAL A 440 -70.36 25.90 -3.03
N THR A 441 -71.46 26.38 -3.61
CA THR A 441 -72.82 26.16 -3.10
C THR A 441 -73.61 25.30 -4.08
N ALA A 442 -74.29 24.27 -3.57
CA ALA A 442 -75.18 23.42 -4.37
C ALA A 442 -76.40 24.23 -4.85
N GLN A 443 -76.67 24.18 -6.15
CA GLN A 443 -77.71 24.98 -6.79
C GLN A 443 -78.79 24.13 -7.47
N SER A 444 -78.62 23.79 -8.75
CA SER A 444 -79.62 23.03 -9.50
C SER A 444 -78.98 22.02 -10.43
N GLY A 445 -79.40 20.76 -10.38
CA GLY A 445 -78.88 19.70 -11.24
C GLY A 445 -78.82 18.35 -10.54
N ASN A 446 -78.24 17.37 -11.23
CA ASN A 446 -78.04 16.02 -10.72
C ASN A 446 -76.57 15.59 -10.78
N ILE A 447 -76.24 14.66 -9.91
CA ILE A 447 -75.06 13.81 -9.97
C ILE A 447 -75.53 12.43 -10.41
N THR A 448 -74.96 11.89 -11.49
CA THR A 448 -75.33 10.58 -12.02
C THR A 448 -74.13 9.65 -12.00
N ILE A 449 -74.25 8.53 -11.28
CA ILE A 449 -73.25 7.47 -11.24
C ILE A 449 -73.70 6.37 -12.20
N LYS A 450 -72.82 6.00 -13.14
CA LYS A 450 -73.06 4.95 -14.13
C LYS A 450 -71.97 3.91 -14.07
N LYS A 451 -72.30 2.71 -14.49
CA LYS A 451 -71.31 1.67 -14.81
C LYS A 451 -70.69 1.96 -16.17
N ALA A 452 -69.51 1.40 -16.45
CA ALA A 452 -68.84 1.54 -17.74
C ALA A 452 -69.68 1.05 -18.95
N ASP A 453 -70.65 0.15 -18.74
CA ASP A 453 -71.62 -0.29 -19.75
C ASP A 453 -72.75 0.73 -20.04
N ASN A 454 -72.67 1.92 -19.45
CA ASN A 454 -73.64 3.02 -19.50
C ASN A 454 -74.97 2.79 -18.75
N THR A 455 -75.11 1.67 -18.02
CA THR A 455 -76.26 1.50 -17.13
C THR A 455 -76.15 2.43 -15.92
N ILE A 456 -77.28 3.00 -15.51
CA ILE A 456 -77.34 3.89 -14.34
C ILE A 456 -77.23 3.03 -13.09
N PHE A 457 -76.23 3.34 -12.25
CA PHE A 457 -76.14 2.82 -10.89
C PHE A 457 -77.04 3.64 -9.97
N GLU A 458 -76.91 4.97 -9.99
CA GLU A 458 -77.79 5.88 -9.26
C GLU A 458 -77.79 7.29 -9.86
N THR A 459 -78.91 8.02 -9.75
CA THR A 459 -79.00 9.47 -10.01
C THR A 459 -79.45 10.17 -8.73
N ILE A 460 -78.67 11.15 -8.29
CA ILE A 460 -78.84 11.89 -7.03
C ILE A 460 -79.03 13.37 -7.36
N SER A 461 -80.09 14.00 -6.82
CA SER A 461 -80.27 15.45 -6.97
C SER A 461 -79.32 16.20 -6.04
N VAL A 462 -78.69 17.28 -6.52
CA VAL A 462 -77.78 18.10 -5.68
C VAL A 462 -78.51 18.82 -4.54
N ALA A 463 -79.85 18.91 -4.60
CA ALA A 463 -80.70 19.44 -3.55
C ALA A 463 -81.06 18.41 -2.47
N ASP A 464 -80.73 17.13 -2.64
CA ASP A 464 -81.00 16.09 -1.64
C ASP A 464 -79.96 16.14 -0.51
N THR A 465 -80.30 16.89 0.55
CA THR A 465 -79.41 17.10 1.70
C THR A 465 -79.14 15.83 2.52
N THR A 466 -79.81 14.72 2.26
CA THR A 466 -79.53 13.42 2.91
C THR A 466 -78.42 12.65 2.22
N LYS A 467 -78.15 12.97 0.96
CA LYS A 467 -77.15 12.30 0.11
C LYS A 467 -76.04 13.22 -0.35
N VAL A 468 -76.27 14.53 -0.42
CA VAL A 468 -75.27 15.55 -0.78
C VAL A 468 -75.11 16.50 0.40
N THR A 469 -73.91 16.54 0.98
CA THR A 469 -73.58 17.34 2.16
C THR A 469 -72.34 18.21 1.89
N GLY A 470 -72.15 19.29 2.66
CA GLY A 470 -70.99 20.20 2.51
C GLY A 470 -71.21 21.47 1.68
N THR A 471 -72.44 21.75 1.26
CA THR A 471 -72.79 23.00 0.54
C THR A 471 -72.33 24.26 1.29
N GLY A 472 -71.73 25.22 0.58
CA GLY A 472 -71.15 26.45 1.15
C GLY A 472 -69.70 26.30 1.64
N THR A 473 -69.08 25.15 1.38
CA THR A 473 -67.66 24.88 1.67
C THR A 473 -66.94 24.45 0.38
N ASN A 474 -65.62 24.26 0.44
CA ASN A 474 -64.85 23.74 -0.68
C ASN A 474 -64.90 22.22 -0.82
N GLN A 475 -65.65 21.50 0.04
CA GLN A 475 -65.78 20.05 -0.01
C GLN A 475 -67.25 19.62 -0.03
N ILE A 476 -67.62 18.84 -1.04
CA ILE A 476 -68.95 18.25 -1.19
C ILE A 476 -68.85 16.73 -1.06
N THR A 477 -69.65 16.13 -0.17
CA THR A 477 -69.70 14.67 0.01
C THR A 477 -71.02 14.12 -0.50
N ILE A 478 -70.93 13.07 -1.31
CA ILE A 478 -72.03 12.37 -1.98
C ILE A 478 -72.07 10.94 -1.46
N ASN A 479 -73.20 10.52 -0.92
CA ASN A 479 -73.41 9.20 -0.33
C ASN A 479 -74.44 8.39 -1.15
N PRO A 480 -74.00 7.41 -1.98
CA PRO A 480 -74.89 6.52 -2.72
C PRO A 480 -75.78 5.66 -1.83
N SER A 481 -76.93 5.22 -2.32
CA SER A 481 -77.90 4.44 -1.55
C SER A 481 -77.59 2.95 -1.43
N SER A 482 -76.62 2.42 -2.18
CA SER A 482 -76.28 1.00 -2.22
C SER A 482 -74.78 0.83 -2.44
N ASP A 483 -74.22 -0.27 -1.93
CA ASP A 483 -72.82 -0.63 -2.13
C ASP A 483 -72.52 -0.90 -3.61
N PHE A 484 -71.32 -0.50 -4.06
CA PHE A 484 -70.79 -0.80 -5.39
C PHE A 484 -70.59 -2.30 -5.61
N VAL A 485 -70.66 -2.73 -6.86
CA VAL A 485 -70.45 -4.13 -7.27
C VAL A 485 -68.96 -4.41 -7.39
N LEU A 486 -68.47 -5.54 -6.89
CA LEU A 486 -67.04 -5.93 -6.92
C LEU A 486 -66.44 -5.88 -8.34
N ASN A 487 -65.18 -5.45 -8.46
CA ASN A 487 -64.40 -5.38 -9.71
C ASN A 487 -65.20 -4.78 -10.89
N THR A 488 -65.89 -3.68 -10.63
CA THR A 488 -66.77 -3.01 -11.60
C THR A 488 -66.32 -1.57 -11.78
N ASP A 489 -66.22 -1.15 -13.03
CA ASP A 489 -65.88 0.21 -13.41
C ASP A 489 -67.11 1.13 -13.38
N TYR A 490 -66.97 2.26 -12.72
CA TYR A 490 -67.95 3.32 -12.58
C TYR A 490 -67.45 4.63 -13.16
N TYR A 491 -68.37 5.51 -13.55
CA TYR A 491 -68.09 6.90 -13.84
C TYR A 491 -69.19 7.82 -13.30
N VAL A 492 -68.80 9.05 -12.97
CA VAL A 492 -69.67 10.07 -12.37
C VAL A 492 -69.86 11.21 -13.37
N LEU A 493 -71.10 11.62 -13.57
CA LEU A 493 -71.47 12.82 -14.31
C LEU A 493 -72.08 13.85 -13.35
N ILE A 494 -71.78 15.12 -13.56
CA ILE A 494 -72.26 16.24 -12.75
C ILE A 494 -72.72 17.35 -13.70
N ASP A 495 -73.94 17.84 -13.54
CA ASP A 495 -74.43 18.94 -14.36
C ASP A 495 -73.62 20.23 -14.13
N GLY A 496 -73.31 21.00 -15.18
CA GLY A 496 -72.53 22.25 -15.08
C GLY A 496 -73.23 23.45 -14.41
N THR A 497 -74.35 23.20 -13.74
CA THR A 497 -75.06 24.16 -12.88
C THR A 497 -75.25 23.62 -11.45
N ALA A 498 -74.60 22.49 -11.15
CA ALA A 498 -74.71 21.79 -9.88
C ALA A 498 -74.11 22.61 -8.72
N PHE A 499 -72.99 23.29 -8.97
CA PHE A 499 -72.19 23.98 -7.95
C PHE A 499 -71.67 25.32 -8.49
N ASP A 500 -71.96 26.40 -7.77
CA ASP A 500 -71.54 27.77 -8.11
C ASP A 500 -70.64 28.36 -7.00
N ASP A 501 -69.69 29.22 -7.37
CA ASP A 501 -68.94 30.04 -6.41
C ASP A 501 -69.77 31.22 -5.86
N SER A 502 -69.20 31.91 -4.87
CA SER A 502 -69.85 33.09 -4.24
C SER A 502 -70.00 34.31 -5.16
N SER A 503 -69.28 34.34 -6.28
CA SER A 503 -69.29 35.39 -7.31
C SER A 503 -70.21 35.05 -8.50
N GLY A 504 -70.85 33.88 -8.49
CA GLY A 504 -71.76 33.40 -9.54
C GLY A 504 -71.09 32.69 -10.71
N GLY A 505 -69.81 32.32 -10.59
CA GLY A 505 -69.12 31.44 -11.54
C GLY A 505 -69.54 29.98 -11.32
N SER A 506 -70.13 29.35 -12.33
CA SER A 506 -70.54 27.94 -12.25
C SER A 506 -69.36 27.01 -12.53
N TYR A 507 -69.22 25.96 -11.72
CA TYR A 507 -68.38 24.81 -12.08
C TYR A 507 -68.92 24.20 -13.37
N ALA A 508 -68.05 24.02 -14.37
CA ALA A 508 -68.41 23.52 -15.69
C ALA A 508 -69.08 22.12 -15.68
N GLY A 509 -69.01 21.41 -14.55
CA GLY A 509 -69.59 20.09 -14.37
C GLY A 509 -68.70 18.97 -14.90
N ILE A 510 -69.20 17.74 -14.82
CA ILE A 510 -68.56 16.56 -15.39
C ILE A 510 -69.51 15.99 -16.44
N GLY A 511 -69.30 16.37 -17.70
CA GLY A 511 -70.10 15.90 -18.84
C GLY A 511 -69.54 14.66 -19.55
N SER A 512 -68.29 14.27 -19.25
CA SER A 512 -67.60 13.15 -19.90
C SER A 512 -67.60 11.89 -19.02
N ALA A 513 -67.84 10.73 -19.64
CA ALA A 513 -67.77 9.42 -18.98
C ALA A 513 -66.34 9.00 -18.54
N THR A 514 -65.33 9.81 -18.84
CA THR A 514 -63.91 9.54 -18.51
C THR A 514 -63.32 10.52 -17.50
N ALA A 515 -64.09 11.53 -17.09
CA ALA A 515 -63.56 12.64 -16.30
C ALA A 515 -63.55 12.36 -14.78
N LEU A 516 -64.42 11.47 -14.31
CA LEU A 516 -64.33 10.89 -12.97
C LEU A 516 -64.79 9.44 -13.02
N THR A 517 -63.84 8.52 -13.17
CA THR A 517 -64.02 7.08 -13.18
C THR A 517 -63.40 6.44 -11.95
N PHE A 518 -63.85 5.25 -11.55
CA PHE A 518 -63.17 4.43 -10.56
C PHE A 518 -63.60 2.96 -10.67
N THR A 519 -62.76 2.06 -10.16
CA THR A 519 -63.00 0.61 -10.12
C THR A 519 -63.06 0.16 -8.66
N SER A 520 -64.11 -0.58 -8.32
CA SER A 520 -64.28 -1.17 -6.98
C SER A 520 -63.28 -2.31 -6.69
N PHE A 521 -62.95 -2.54 -5.41
CA PHE A 521 -61.95 -3.48 -4.86
C PHE A 521 -61.78 -4.84 -5.58
N ALA A 522 -60.51 -5.28 -5.74
CA ALA A 522 -60.08 -6.58 -6.28
C ALA A 522 -59.11 -7.31 -5.31
N ASN A 523 -59.07 -8.65 -5.35
CA ASN A 523 -58.22 -9.52 -4.51
C ASN A 523 -56.71 -9.30 -4.79
N VAL A 524 -55.87 -9.12 -3.76
CA VAL A 524 -54.43 -8.80 -3.90
C VAL A 524 -53.56 -9.93 -3.35
N LEU A 525 -52.61 -10.42 -4.15
CA LEU A 525 -51.62 -11.43 -3.75
C LEU A 525 -50.51 -10.82 -2.87
N PRO A 526 -49.82 -11.59 -2.02
CA PRO A 526 -48.69 -11.09 -1.25
C PRO A 526 -47.60 -10.53 -2.18
N THR A 527 -47.01 -9.40 -1.79
CA THR A 527 -45.92 -8.73 -2.52
C THR A 527 -44.70 -8.55 -1.62
N LEU A 528 -43.51 -8.42 -2.20
CA LEU A 528 -42.29 -8.11 -1.45
C LEU A 528 -42.26 -6.61 -1.15
N SER A 529 -42.30 -6.24 0.14
CA SER A 529 -42.28 -4.84 0.59
C SER A 529 -40.86 -4.29 0.71
N SER A 530 -39.88 -5.11 1.07
CA SER A 530 -38.45 -4.79 1.08
C SER A 530 -37.60 -6.05 1.22
N SER A 531 -36.29 -5.92 1.02
CA SER A 531 -35.32 -6.97 1.31
C SER A 531 -34.07 -6.40 2.02
N THR A 532 -33.29 -7.28 2.64
CA THR A 532 -31.95 -7.00 3.15
C THR A 532 -31.04 -8.16 2.75
N PRO A 533 -30.07 -7.98 1.84
CA PRO A 533 -29.75 -6.74 1.16
C PRO A 533 -30.91 -6.18 0.33
N ALA A 534 -31.02 -4.85 0.26
CA ALA A 534 -31.95 -4.19 -0.66
C ALA A 534 -31.51 -4.46 -2.11
N ASP A 535 -32.42 -4.27 -3.06
CA ASP A 535 -32.06 -4.30 -4.48
C ASP A 535 -30.96 -3.29 -4.79
N ASP A 536 -29.98 -3.70 -5.59
CA ASP A 536 -28.73 -3.01 -5.92
C ASP A 536 -27.89 -2.57 -4.70
N ALA A 537 -28.04 -3.22 -3.54
CA ALA A 537 -27.25 -2.88 -2.36
C ALA A 537 -25.75 -3.13 -2.59
N PRO A 538 -24.87 -2.13 -2.37
CA PRO A 538 -23.43 -2.31 -2.44
C PRO A 538 -22.86 -2.78 -1.10
N ASN A 539 -21.65 -3.35 -1.14
CA ASN A 539 -20.86 -3.73 0.04
C ASN A 539 -21.60 -4.65 1.03
N VAL A 540 -22.33 -5.63 0.50
CA VAL A 540 -22.95 -6.66 1.34
C VAL A 540 -21.86 -7.54 1.96
N ALA A 541 -21.97 -7.79 3.26
CA ALA A 541 -21.06 -8.68 3.97
C ALA A 541 -21.03 -10.08 3.35
N ARG A 542 -19.86 -10.71 3.29
CA ARG A 542 -19.71 -12.01 2.63
C ARG A 542 -20.49 -13.14 3.29
N ASP A 543 -20.79 -13.04 4.58
CA ASP A 543 -21.58 -14.00 5.36
C ASP A 543 -23.04 -13.55 5.54
N ALA A 544 -23.50 -12.55 4.78
CA ALA A 544 -24.82 -11.97 4.96
C ALA A 544 -25.95 -12.97 4.69
N ASN A 545 -26.98 -12.91 5.52
CA ASN A 545 -28.28 -13.52 5.24
C ASN A 545 -29.08 -12.66 4.25
N ILE A 546 -29.98 -13.28 3.49
CA ILE A 546 -31.00 -12.58 2.69
C ILE A 546 -32.32 -12.59 3.45
N VAL A 547 -32.82 -11.42 3.82
CA VAL A 547 -34.07 -11.20 4.53
C VAL A 547 -35.09 -10.61 3.57
N LEU A 548 -36.27 -11.21 3.48
CA LEU A 548 -37.39 -10.79 2.63
C LEU A 548 -38.55 -10.35 3.51
N ASN A 549 -39.00 -9.11 3.37
CA ASN A 549 -40.18 -8.59 4.05
C ASN A 549 -41.35 -8.51 3.07
N PHE A 550 -42.49 -9.08 3.42
CA PHE A 550 -43.70 -9.13 2.59
C PHE A 550 -44.73 -8.09 3.03
N SER A 551 -45.71 -7.81 2.17
CA SER A 551 -46.86 -6.92 2.45
C SER A 551 -47.83 -7.49 3.50
N GLU A 552 -47.70 -8.78 3.79
CA GLU A 552 -48.53 -9.54 4.73
C GLU A 552 -47.76 -10.79 5.21
N ASN A 553 -48.36 -11.57 6.11
CA ASN A 553 -47.75 -12.81 6.58
C ASN A 553 -47.81 -13.87 5.48
N VAL A 554 -46.68 -14.55 5.23
CA VAL A 554 -46.60 -15.62 4.24
C VAL A 554 -46.15 -16.93 4.88
N THR A 555 -46.65 -18.03 4.35
CA THR A 555 -46.23 -19.39 4.71
C THR A 555 -45.40 -19.99 3.60
N VAL A 556 -44.34 -20.70 3.99
CA VAL A 556 -43.50 -21.46 3.05
C VAL A 556 -44.29 -22.62 2.46
N GLN A 557 -44.20 -22.82 1.15
CA GLN A 557 -44.84 -23.92 0.41
C GLN A 557 -43.80 -24.78 -0.32
N THR A 558 -43.68 -24.63 -1.65
CA THR A 558 -42.82 -25.50 -2.49
C THR A 558 -42.10 -24.66 -3.54
N GLY A 559 -40.80 -24.87 -3.73
CA GLY A 559 -39.99 -24.17 -4.71
C GLY A 559 -38.56 -23.97 -4.23
N ASN A 560 -37.74 -23.32 -5.04
CA ASN A 560 -36.37 -22.98 -4.69
C ASN A 560 -36.14 -21.47 -4.71
N ILE A 561 -35.15 -21.06 -3.93
CA ILE A 561 -34.46 -19.77 -4.07
C ILE A 561 -33.13 -20.08 -4.75
N THR A 562 -32.86 -19.43 -5.88
CA THR A 562 -31.61 -19.61 -6.62
C THR A 562 -30.82 -18.32 -6.59
N ILE A 563 -29.60 -18.36 -6.07
CA ILE A 563 -28.68 -17.22 -6.07
C ILE A 563 -27.67 -17.43 -7.20
N LYS A 564 -27.49 -16.40 -8.03
CA LYS A 564 -26.64 -16.47 -9.22
C LYS A 564 -25.74 -15.25 -9.33
N LYS A 565 -24.57 -15.44 -9.94
CA LYS A 565 -23.68 -14.33 -10.31
C LYS A 565 -24.27 -13.57 -11.51
N THR A 566 -24.29 -12.25 -11.48
CA THR A 566 -24.73 -11.43 -12.62
C THR A 566 -23.76 -11.53 -13.80
N THR A 567 -22.46 -11.72 -13.53
CA THR A 567 -21.39 -11.72 -14.53
C THR A 567 -21.50 -12.84 -15.56
N ASP A 568 -21.86 -14.06 -15.15
CA ASP A 568 -21.87 -15.25 -16.02
C ASP A 568 -23.11 -16.16 -15.85
N ASN A 569 -24.07 -15.78 -15.01
CA ASN A 569 -25.27 -16.56 -14.66
C ASN A 569 -25.01 -17.93 -14.02
N THR A 570 -23.80 -18.18 -13.52
CA THR A 570 -23.50 -19.39 -12.74
C THR A 570 -24.25 -19.39 -11.42
N ILE A 571 -24.64 -20.58 -10.97
CA ILE A 571 -25.35 -20.76 -9.71
C ILE A 571 -24.33 -20.71 -8.58
N PHE A 572 -24.53 -19.79 -7.65
CA PHE A 572 -23.84 -19.78 -6.36
C PHE A 572 -24.44 -20.83 -5.45
N GLU A 573 -25.76 -20.80 -5.27
CA GLU A 573 -26.48 -21.76 -4.46
C GLU A 573 -27.94 -21.91 -4.91
N THR A 574 -28.53 -23.08 -4.69
CA THR A 574 -29.97 -23.34 -4.84
C THR A 574 -30.48 -23.88 -3.52
N ILE A 575 -31.39 -23.14 -2.90
CA ILE A 575 -31.91 -23.38 -1.56
C ILE A 575 -33.37 -23.81 -1.67
N ASP A 576 -33.69 -25.01 -1.18
CA ASP A 576 -35.09 -25.45 -1.04
C ASP A 576 -35.77 -24.62 0.04
N VAL A 577 -36.92 -24.01 -0.29
CA VAL A 577 -37.64 -23.14 0.65
C VAL A 577 -38.16 -23.88 1.88
N ALA A 578 -38.37 -25.20 1.79
CA ALA A 578 -38.73 -26.05 2.93
C ALA A 578 -37.51 -26.52 3.76
N GLY A 579 -36.30 -26.18 3.33
CA GLY A 579 -35.05 -26.54 3.99
C GLY A 579 -34.73 -25.72 5.24
N SER A 580 -33.74 -26.14 6.02
CA SER A 580 -33.32 -25.48 7.27
C SER A 580 -32.64 -24.12 7.07
N GLN A 581 -32.26 -23.79 5.84
CA GLN A 581 -31.64 -22.51 5.48
C GLN A 581 -32.67 -21.39 5.36
N VAL A 582 -33.98 -21.69 5.35
CA VAL A 582 -35.06 -20.70 5.29
C VAL A 582 -35.84 -20.74 6.60
N THR A 583 -35.98 -19.58 7.24
CA THR A 583 -36.67 -19.41 8.53
C THR A 583 -37.67 -18.26 8.47
N GLY A 584 -38.65 -18.23 9.38
CA GLY A 584 -39.65 -17.14 9.46
C GLY A 584 -41.04 -17.45 8.87
N THR A 585 -41.32 -18.70 8.47
CA THR A 585 -42.64 -19.12 7.95
C THR A 585 -43.79 -18.74 8.89
N GLY A 586 -44.90 -18.25 8.31
CA GLY A 586 -46.07 -17.77 9.05
C GLY A 586 -45.95 -16.34 9.56
N THR A 587 -44.90 -15.61 9.18
CA THR A 587 -44.68 -14.19 9.50
C THR A 587 -44.51 -13.39 8.22
N SER A 588 -44.46 -12.07 8.33
CA SER A 588 -44.18 -11.18 7.19
C SER A 588 -42.69 -11.06 6.85
N GLN A 589 -41.79 -11.76 7.56
CA GLN A 589 -40.36 -11.71 7.34
C GLN A 589 -39.76 -13.12 7.20
N ILE A 590 -39.10 -13.38 6.07
CA ILE A 590 -38.39 -14.64 5.80
C ILE A 590 -36.89 -14.38 5.77
N THR A 591 -36.10 -15.19 6.48
CA THR A 591 -34.63 -15.12 6.46
C THR A 591 -34.06 -16.35 5.78
N ILE A 592 -33.13 -16.13 4.85
CA ILE A 592 -32.45 -17.12 4.03
C ILE A 592 -30.97 -17.07 4.39
N ASN A 593 -30.39 -18.21 4.79
CA ASN A 593 -29.01 -18.35 5.22
C ASN A 593 -28.23 -19.25 4.23
N PRO A 594 -27.48 -18.66 3.29
CA PRO A 594 -26.61 -19.40 2.36
C PRO A 594 -25.61 -20.30 3.10
N SER A 595 -25.23 -21.44 2.51
CA SER A 595 -24.34 -22.40 3.17
C SER A 595 -22.86 -22.06 3.08
N SER A 596 -22.50 -21.14 2.18
CA SER A 596 -21.13 -20.66 1.95
C SER A 596 -21.12 -19.14 1.89
N ASN A 597 -19.97 -18.54 2.24
CA ASN A 597 -19.79 -17.09 2.11
C ASN A 597 -19.78 -16.70 0.62
N PHE A 598 -20.38 -15.56 0.31
CA PHE A 598 -20.33 -14.97 -1.02
C PHE A 598 -18.89 -14.62 -1.44
N GLU A 599 -18.66 -14.61 -2.75
CA GLU A 599 -17.40 -14.17 -3.34
C GLU A 599 -17.31 -12.64 -3.29
N ALA A 600 -16.15 -12.12 -2.91
CA ALA A 600 -15.91 -10.69 -2.82
C ALA A 600 -16.01 -10.02 -4.20
N GLU A 601 -16.38 -8.72 -4.21
CA GLU A 601 -16.55 -7.90 -5.43
C GLU A 601 -17.44 -8.53 -6.51
N THR A 602 -18.26 -9.51 -6.11
CA THR A 602 -19.16 -10.22 -7.00
C THR A 602 -20.56 -9.73 -6.78
N GLU A 603 -21.24 -9.42 -7.88
CA GLU A 603 -22.64 -9.07 -7.87
C GLU A 603 -23.49 -10.33 -8.10
N TYR A 604 -24.49 -10.48 -7.24
CA TYR A 604 -25.43 -11.59 -7.25
C TYR A 604 -26.84 -11.09 -7.50
N TYR A 605 -27.66 -11.94 -8.11
CA TYR A 605 -29.11 -11.76 -8.16
C TYR A 605 -29.82 -13.00 -7.62
N VAL A 606 -31.02 -12.77 -7.07
CA VAL A 606 -31.83 -13.80 -6.41
C VAL A 606 -33.07 -14.08 -7.26
N LEU A 607 -33.30 -15.36 -7.56
CA LEU A 607 -34.53 -15.86 -8.15
C LEU A 607 -35.33 -16.62 -7.10
N ILE A 608 -36.64 -16.45 -7.11
CA ILE A 608 -37.57 -17.10 -6.18
C ILE A 608 -38.72 -17.68 -6.99
N ASP A 609 -38.99 -18.97 -6.86
CA ASP A 609 -40.13 -19.61 -7.52
C ASP A 609 -41.46 -19.02 -7.05
N GLY A 610 -42.42 -18.81 -7.96
CA GLY A 610 -43.74 -18.21 -7.66
C GLY A 610 -44.70 -19.07 -6.81
N THR A 611 -44.24 -20.20 -6.29
CA THR A 611 -44.95 -21.05 -5.33
C THR A 611 -44.21 -21.16 -3.99
N ALA A 612 -43.12 -20.41 -3.81
CA ALA A 612 -42.27 -20.47 -2.64
C ALA A 612 -42.99 -19.98 -1.37
N PHE A 613 -43.77 -18.91 -1.47
CA PHE A 613 -44.40 -18.21 -0.35
C PHE A 613 -45.88 -17.91 -0.66
N ASP A 614 -46.77 -18.20 0.28
CA ASP A 614 -48.23 -18.17 0.07
C ASP A 614 -48.96 -17.52 1.25
N ASP A 615 -49.97 -16.69 0.94
CA ASP A 615 -50.99 -16.30 1.91
C ASP A 615 -52.19 -17.25 1.81
N THR A 616 -52.61 -17.76 2.96
CA THR A 616 -53.70 -18.74 3.10
C THR A 616 -55.07 -18.24 2.62
N GLY A 617 -55.26 -16.93 2.39
CA GLY A 617 -56.53 -16.34 1.94
C GLY A 617 -56.53 -15.82 0.49
N SER A 618 -55.41 -15.33 -0.01
CA SER A 618 -55.33 -14.59 -1.29
C SER A 618 -54.57 -15.32 -2.40
N GLY A 619 -53.67 -16.27 -2.08
CA GLY A 619 -52.85 -17.04 -3.01
C GLY A 619 -51.35 -16.73 -2.95
N SER A 620 -50.58 -17.28 -3.91
CA SER A 620 -49.11 -17.31 -3.81
C SER A 620 -48.42 -16.05 -4.31
N TYR A 621 -47.32 -15.67 -3.66
CA TYR A 621 -46.42 -14.62 -4.15
C TYR A 621 -45.88 -15.02 -5.52
N ALA A 622 -45.96 -14.11 -6.48
CA ALA A 622 -45.56 -14.37 -7.87
C ALA A 622 -44.09 -14.80 -8.06
N GLY A 623 -43.25 -14.63 -7.03
CA GLY A 623 -41.82 -14.96 -7.06
C GLY A 623 -40.98 -13.85 -7.67
N ILE A 624 -39.68 -14.12 -7.79
CA ILE A 624 -38.70 -13.28 -8.49
C ILE A 624 -38.15 -14.09 -9.66
N SER A 625 -38.52 -13.71 -10.87
CA SER A 625 -38.00 -14.32 -12.11
C SER A 625 -37.07 -13.40 -12.91
N SER A 626 -36.99 -12.13 -12.52
CA SER A 626 -36.09 -11.13 -13.12
C SER A 626 -34.72 -11.20 -12.47
N THR A 627 -33.67 -10.96 -13.26
CA THR A 627 -32.29 -10.88 -12.77
C THR A 627 -31.95 -9.52 -12.14
N THR A 628 -32.86 -8.55 -12.16
CA THR A 628 -32.66 -7.17 -11.68
C THR A 628 -33.72 -6.74 -10.66
N ALA A 629 -34.45 -7.69 -10.08
CA ALA A 629 -35.49 -7.38 -9.10
C ALA A 629 -35.02 -7.59 -7.65
N LEU A 630 -33.89 -8.28 -7.48
CA LEU A 630 -33.17 -8.39 -6.23
C LEU A 630 -31.72 -8.75 -6.55
N SER A 631 -30.91 -7.73 -6.83
CA SER A 631 -29.45 -7.82 -6.97
C SER A 631 -28.73 -7.19 -5.78
N PHE A 632 -27.49 -7.59 -5.54
CA PHE A 632 -26.60 -6.93 -4.60
C PHE A 632 -25.14 -7.21 -4.93
N SER A 633 -24.26 -6.28 -4.60
CA SER A 633 -22.81 -6.41 -4.75
C SER A 633 -22.16 -6.65 -3.38
N VAL A 634 -21.25 -7.63 -3.34
CA VAL A 634 -20.56 -8.04 -2.12
C VAL A 634 -19.32 -7.18 -1.89
N GLU A 635 -19.02 -6.91 -0.62
CA GLU A 635 -17.86 -6.13 -0.22
C GLU A 635 -16.54 -6.67 -0.80
N SER A 636 -15.56 -5.78 -0.96
CA SER A 636 -14.20 -6.15 -1.36
C SER A 636 -13.52 -6.95 -0.25
N MET A 637 -12.52 -7.75 -0.62
CA MET A 637 -11.64 -8.35 0.39
C MET A 637 -10.93 -7.24 1.17
N VAL A 638 -10.75 -7.46 2.48
CA VAL A 638 -9.90 -6.59 3.30
C VAL A 638 -8.46 -6.74 2.81
N ASP A 639 -7.73 -5.65 2.68
CA ASP A 639 -6.31 -5.72 2.33
C ASP A 639 -5.53 -6.48 3.43
N PRO A 640 -4.99 -7.69 3.15
CA PRO A 640 -4.32 -8.51 4.14
C PRO A 640 -3.02 -7.86 4.66
N THR A 641 -2.49 -6.84 3.99
CA THR A 641 -1.34 -6.05 4.48
C THR A 641 -1.71 -5.15 5.66
N THR A 642 -2.99 -4.95 5.94
CA THR A 642 -3.47 -4.19 7.10
C THR A 642 -3.61 -5.06 8.36
N ASP A 643 -3.56 -6.39 8.20
CA ASP A 643 -3.64 -7.33 9.31
C ASP A 643 -2.26 -7.52 9.99
N LYS A 644 -2.22 -7.29 11.31
CA LYS A 644 -0.98 -7.30 12.09
C LYS A 644 -0.37 -8.71 12.22
N ASP A 645 -1.20 -9.75 12.26
CA ASP A 645 -0.74 -11.13 12.40
C ASP A 645 -0.21 -11.64 11.05
N THR A 646 -0.78 -11.17 9.93
CA THR A 646 -0.28 -11.38 8.56
C THR A 646 1.05 -10.69 8.33
N THR A 647 1.14 -9.37 8.55
CA THR A 647 2.40 -8.62 8.40
C THR A 647 3.46 -9.08 9.40
N GLY A 648 3.07 -9.38 10.64
CA GLY A 648 3.94 -9.99 11.65
C GLY A 648 4.49 -11.36 11.24
N SER A 649 3.67 -12.23 10.64
CA SER A 649 4.10 -13.51 10.08
C SER A 649 5.14 -13.33 8.98
N ILE A 650 4.93 -12.38 8.07
CA ILE A 650 5.87 -12.09 6.99
C ILE A 650 7.21 -11.58 7.55
N ASP A 651 7.19 -10.60 8.44
CA ASP A 651 8.41 -10.03 9.04
C ASP A 651 9.18 -11.08 9.88
N ALA A 652 8.48 -11.94 10.63
CA ALA A 652 9.07 -13.03 11.38
C ALA A 652 9.73 -14.07 10.47
N GLN A 653 9.11 -14.42 9.33
CA GLN A 653 9.68 -15.37 8.38
C GLN A 653 11.03 -14.89 7.84
N SER A 654 11.10 -13.63 7.42
CA SER A 654 12.34 -13.03 6.91
C SER A 654 13.40 -12.90 8.00
N THR A 655 13.01 -12.54 9.23
CA THR A 655 13.96 -12.42 10.34
C THR A 655 14.51 -13.79 10.78
N GLN A 656 13.69 -14.85 10.78
CA GLN A 656 14.16 -16.22 10.98
C GLN A 656 15.23 -16.63 9.95
N ILE A 657 15.07 -16.21 8.68
CA ILE A 657 16.05 -16.47 7.63
C ILE A 657 17.38 -15.79 7.94
N GLN A 658 17.35 -14.48 8.24
CA GLN A 658 18.56 -13.73 8.59
C GLN A 658 19.24 -14.30 9.84
N SER A 659 18.47 -14.65 10.88
CA SER A 659 18.99 -15.30 12.09
C SER A 659 19.65 -16.65 11.79
N THR A 660 19.03 -17.46 10.94
CA THR A 660 19.58 -18.77 10.50
C THR A 660 20.88 -18.59 9.73
N PHE A 661 20.93 -17.61 8.83
CA PHE A 661 22.14 -17.23 8.08
C PHE A 661 23.28 -16.81 9.02
N ILE A 662 23.04 -15.86 9.93
CA ILE A 662 24.03 -15.36 10.89
C ILE A 662 24.56 -16.50 11.76
N LYS A 663 23.71 -17.39 12.25
CA LYS A 663 24.10 -18.55 13.07
C LYS A 663 25.01 -19.50 12.28
N SER A 664 24.64 -19.80 11.04
CA SER A 664 25.38 -20.72 10.17
C SER A 664 26.78 -20.22 9.83
N VAL A 665 26.92 -18.91 9.57
CA VAL A 665 28.22 -18.25 9.37
C VAL A 665 29.02 -18.22 10.68
N SER A 666 28.36 -17.90 11.80
CA SER A 666 28.97 -17.77 13.13
C SER A 666 29.63 -19.06 13.61
N THR A 667 28.97 -20.22 13.45
CA THR A 667 29.54 -21.53 13.82
C THR A 667 30.80 -21.86 13.02
N VAL A 668 30.77 -21.68 11.70
CA VAL A 668 31.94 -21.96 10.86
C VAL A 668 33.07 -20.94 11.08
N SER A 669 32.74 -19.66 11.29
CA SER A 669 33.72 -18.60 11.64
C SER A 669 34.44 -18.93 12.95
N THR A 670 33.70 -19.38 13.95
CA THR A 670 34.23 -19.80 15.25
C THR A 670 35.25 -20.94 15.10
N ARG A 671 35.01 -21.86 14.16
CA ARG A 671 35.94 -22.93 13.78
C ARG A 671 37.16 -22.41 13.02
N LEU A 672 36.97 -21.53 12.03
CA LEU A 672 38.06 -20.94 11.24
C LEU A 672 39.06 -20.20 12.13
N GLY A 673 38.58 -19.37 13.07
CA GLY A 673 39.43 -18.71 14.06
C GLY A 673 40.22 -19.70 14.94
N TYR A 674 39.59 -20.81 15.36
CA TYR A 674 40.30 -21.88 16.07
C TYR A 674 41.40 -22.51 15.20
N LEU A 675 41.13 -22.82 13.93
CA LEU A 675 42.09 -23.42 13.02
C LEU A 675 43.28 -22.48 12.78
N ARG A 676 43.02 -21.19 12.58
CA ARG A 676 44.04 -20.15 12.43
C ARG A 676 44.95 -20.07 13.66
N GLN A 677 44.37 -19.98 14.86
CA GLN A 677 45.13 -19.87 16.12
C GLN A 677 45.96 -21.13 16.45
N ASN A 678 45.62 -22.28 15.89
CA ASN A 678 46.31 -23.54 16.17
C ASN A 678 47.08 -24.11 14.96
N ARG A 679 47.24 -23.34 13.88
CA ARG A 679 47.82 -23.79 12.59
C ARG A 679 49.23 -24.39 12.68
N SER A 680 50.00 -24.01 13.69
CA SER A 680 51.36 -24.50 13.96
C SER A 680 51.41 -25.93 14.53
N LYS A 681 50.30 -26.49 15.02
CA LYS A 681 50.26 -27.85 15.57
C LYS A 681 50.13 -28.88 14.45
N ASP A 682 50.99 -29.91 14.41
CA ASP A 682 50.95 -30.95 13.35
C ASP A 682 49.83 -31.98 13.51
N ASN A 683 49.12 -31.94 14.63
CA ASN A 683 48.40 -33.10 15.15
C ASN A 683 46.88 -32.99 15.00
N PHE A 684 46.42 -32.45 13.86
CA PHE A 684 45.00 -32.27 13.56
C PHE A 684 44.24 -33.59 13.36
N ALA A 685 44.86 -34.62 12.76
CA ALA A 685 44.12 -35.54 11.88
C ALA A 685 43.95 -37.02 12.31
N LYS A 686 43.73 -37.35 13.60
CA LYS A 686 43.44 -38.74 14.01
C LYS A 686 42.44 -38.83 15.16
N ASN A 687 41.19 -39.24 14.88
CA ASN A 687 40.16 -39.51 15.90
C ASN A 687 39.48 -40.87 15.65
N ASN A 688 39.55 -41.79 16.62
CA ASN A 688 38.81 -43.07 16.63
C ASN A 688 37.49 -42.91 17.40
N ILE A 689 36.58 -42.06 16.90
CA ILE A 689 35.27 -41.84 17.54
C ILE A 689 34.22 -42.63 16.75
N LYS A 690 33.51 -43.52 17.45
CA LYS A 690 32.34 -44.23 16.92
C LYS A 690 31.10 -43.43 17.32
N LEU A 691 30.34 -42.98 16.33
CA LEU A 691 29.08 -42.25 16.54
C LEU A 691 27.93 -43.24 16.29
N GLU A 692 27.13 -43.53 17.31
CA GLU A 692 25.94 -44.38 17.19
C GLU A 692 24.70 -43.48 17.30
N GLY A 693 23.90 -43.40 16.23
CA GLY A 693 22.74 -42.50 16.15
C GLY A 693 21.42 -43.25 16.36
N GLY A 694 20.75 -43.01 17.48
CA GLY A 694 19.36 -43.45 17.72
C GLY A 694 18.33 -42.35 17.46
N ASN A 695 18.75 -41.09 17.38
CA ASN A 695 17.88 -39.93 17.30
C ASN A 695 17.31 -39.65 15.90
N VAL A 696 16.07 -39.12 15.83
CA VAL A 696 15.34 -38.77 14.60
C VAL A 696 16.06 -37.70 13.75
N MET A 697 16.77 -36.76 14.38
CA MET A 697 17.60 -35.71 13.74
C MET A 697 18.82 -36.29 13.02
N LEU A 698 19.56 -37.19 13.69
CA LEU A 698 20.67 -37.92 13.06
C LEU A 698 20.13 -38.90 11.99
N THR A 699 18.98 -39.53 12.23
CA THR A 699 18.35 -40.46 11.28
C THR A 699 17.88 -39.75 10.01
N SER A 700 17.35 -38.53 10.12
CA SER A 700 16.92 -37.71 8.97
C SER A 700 18.13 -37.21 8.18
N LEU A 701 19.20 -36.79 8.88
CA LEU A 701 20.46 -36.43 8.24
C LEU A 701 21.10 -37.63 7.51
N VAL A 702 21.06 -38.82 8.12
CA VAL A 702 21.57 -40.07 7.53
C VAL A 702 20.73 -40.49 6.32
N LYS A 703 19.40 -40.56 6.42
CA LYS A 703 18.51 -40.88 5.29
C LYS A 703 18.78 -39.98 4.08
N THR A 704 18.96 -38.68 4.34
CA THR A 704 19.20 -37.67 3.30
C THR A 704 20.59 -37.82 2.67
N ILE A 705 21.63 -38.09 3.45
CA ILE A 705 23.01 -38.20 2.94
C ILE A 705 23.30 -39.55 2.28
N SER A 706 22.78 -40.67 2.80
CA SER A 706 23.14 -42.01 2.33
C SER A 706 22.25 -42.56 1.22
N ASN A 707 21.16 -41.86 0.87
CA ASN A 707 20.18 -42.29 -0.14
C ASN A 707 19.73 -43.76 0.03
N SER A 708 19.74 -44.26 1.28
CA SER A 708 19.66 -45.68 1.58
C SER A 708 18.39 -46.01 2.36
N ASN A 709 17.56 -46.91 1.82
CA ASN A 709 16.41 -47.53 2.51
C ASN A 709 16.84 -48.54 3.61
N THR A 710 18.05 -48.42 4.15
CA THR A 710 18.58 -49.37 5.11
C THR A 710 17.99 -49.13 6.50
N THR A 711 17.43 -50.19 7.09
CA THR A 711 16.85 -50.24 8.45
C THR A 711 17.88 -50.29 9.59
N SER A 712 19.17 -50.11 9.30
CA SER A 712 20.25 -50.17 10.31
C SER A 712 20.50 -48.81 10.94
N SER A 713 20.23 -48.67 12.24
CA SER A 713 20.45 -47.47 13.08
C SER A 713 21.93 -47.17 13.38
N LYS A 714 22.88 -47.87 12.74
CA LYS A 714 24.32 -47.74 13.05
C LYS A 714 25.11 -47.32 11.81
N LEU A 715 25.41 -46.01 11.71
CA LEU A 715 26.34 -45.47 10.71
C LEU A 715 27.77 -45.51 11.23
N ASN A 716 28.68 -46.23 10.54
CA ASN A 716 30.11 -46.16 10.86
C ASN A 716 30.80 -45.06 10.04
N LEU A 717 30.75 -43.81 10.54
CA LEU A 717 31.32 -42.63 9.90
C LEU A 717 32.83 -42.75 9.61
N THR A 718 33.56 -43.59 10.37
CA THR A 718 35.00 -43.82 10.13
C THR A 718 35.32 -44.45 8.77
N LYS A 719 34.34 -45.06 8.08
CA LYS A 719 34.52 -45.61 6.72
C LYS A 719 34.22 -44.62 5.59
N LEU A 720 33.61 -43.47 5.89
CA LEU A 720 33.24 -42.43 4.91
C LEU A 720 34.26 -41.28 4.84
N ILE A 721 35.17 -41.20 5.81
CA ILE A 721 36.11 -40.08 5.97
C ILE A 721 37.51 -40.53 5.52
N PRO A 722 38.18 -39.80 4.61
CA PRO A 722 39.54 -40.13 4.20
C PRO A 722 40.53 -40.02 5.36
N ASP A 723 41.56 -40.88 5.35
CA ASP A 723 42.72 -40.73 6.24
C ASP A 723 43.28 -39.30 6.13
N ASN A 724 43.52 -38.65 7.27
CA ASN A 724 44.03 -37.26 7.42
C ASN A 724 42.99 -36.13 7.52
N TRP A 725 41.72 -36.42 7.82
CA TRP A 725 40.72 -35.41 8.21
C TRP A 725 40.41 -35.45 9.72
N SER A 726 40.09 -34.30 10.30
CA SER A 726 39.83 -34.11 11.73
C SER A 726 38.35 -33.80 11.97
N PRO A 727 37.59 -34.65 12.68
CA PRO A 727 36.22 -34.30 13.04
C PRO A 727 36.17 -33.27 14.17
N TRP A 728 35.10 -32.48 14.17
CA TRP A 728 34.69 -31.60 15.26
C TRP A 728 33.17 -31.50 15.31
N SER A 729 32.64 -31.15 16.49
CA SER A 729 31.23 -30.83 16.69
C SER A 729 31.06 -29.58 17.55
N GLU A 730 29.95 -28.89 17.34
CA GLU A 730 29.53 -27.71 18.10
C GLU A 730 28.01 -27.73 18.23
N GLY A 731 27.51 -27.52 19.44
CA GLY A 731 26.09 -27.29 19.71
C GLY A 731 25.86 -25.88 20.24
N SER A 732 24.71 -25.31 19.96
CA SER A 732 24.31 -24.00 20.47
C SER A 732 22.82 -23.88 20.74
N ILE A 733 22.49 -23.07 21.74
CA ILE A 733 21.13 -22.66 22.07
C ILE A 733 21.09 -21.14 22.00
N SER A 734 20.04 -20.59 21.41
CA SER A 734 19.87 -19.14 21.26
C SER A 734 18.44 -18.69 21.46
N LEU A 735 18.30 -17.60 22.20
CA LEU A 735 17.07 -16.86 22.39
C LEU A 735 17.20 -15.52 21.66
N SER A 736 16.20 -15.16 20.87
CA SER A 736 16.20 -13.92 20.08
C SER A 736 14.88 -13.19 20.30
N LYS A 737 14.94 -11.87 20.45
CA LYS A 737 13.76 -10.99 20.55
C LYS A 737 13.84 -9.93 19.46
N ILE A 738 12.75 -9.75 18.71
CA ILE A 738 12.72 -8.87 17.53
C ILE A 738 11.88 -7.62 17.81
N GLY A 739 12.44 -6.45 17.53
CA GLY A 739 11.84 -5.15 17.76
C GLY A 739 10.92 -4.72 16.61
N LYS A 740 9.61 -4.94 16.78
CA LYS A 740 8.49 -4.06 16.36
C LYS A 740 7.12 -4.72 16.61
N ASN A 741 7.00 -6.02 16.32
CA ASN A 741 5.74 -6.78 16.47
C ASN A 741 5.72 -7.75 17.67
N SER A 742 6.69 -7.61 18.60
CA SER A 742 6.84 -8.44 19.80
C SER A 742 7.03 -9.94 19.53
N SER A 743 7.71 -10.31 18.44
CA SER A 743 8.02 -11.71 18.15
C SER A 743 9.24 -12.19 18.92
N GLU A 744 9.12 -13.36 19.53
CA GLU A 744 10.19 -14.04 20.26
C GLU A 744 10.56 -15.33 19.51
N ILE A 745 11.85 -15.55 19.28
CA ILE A 745 12.37 -16.72 18.57
C ILE A 745 13.27 -17.51 19.51
N GLU A 746 12.83 -18.72 19.82
CA GLU A 746 13.63 -19.72 20.51
C GLU A 746 14.26 -20.66 19.48
N SER A 747 15.54 -20.99 19.63
CA SER A 747 16.22 -21.80 18.61
C SER A 747 17.38 -22.62 19.15
N GLN A 748 17.58 -23.76 18.51
CA GLN A 748 18.58 -24.77 18.88
C GLN A 748 19.29 -25.24 17.61
N SER A 749 20.61 -25.43 17.67
CA SER A 749 21.36 -25.91 16.52
C SER A 749 22.53 -26.81 16.88
N LEU A 750 22.87 -27.70 15.94
CA LEU A 750 23.95 -28.66 16.04
C LEU A 750 24.74 -28.70 14.72
N ALA A 751 26.06 -28.62 14.84
CA ALA A 751 26.97 -28.68 13.71
C ALA A 751 28.01 -29.81 13.88
N PHE A 752 28.28 -30.48 12.77
CA PHE A 752 29.33 -31.48 12.62
C PHE A 752 30.22 -31.10 11.44
N GLY A 753 31.52 -31.09 11.62
CA GLY A 753 32.43 -30.77 10.54
C GLY A 753 33.70 -31.57 10.54
N PHE A 754 34.40 -31.47 9.41
CA PHE A 754 35.67 -32.13 9.17
C PHE A 754 36.63 -31.14 8.52
N ASP A 755 37.87 -31.10 8.99
CA ASP A 755 38.91 -30.24 8.43
C ASP A 755 40.21 -30.99 8.18
N ARG A 756 40.96 -30.54 7.17
CA ARG A 756 42.31 -31.01 6.85
C ARG A 756 43.25 -29.84 6.59
N LYS A 757 44.52 -30.08 6.91
CA LYS A 757 45.62 -29.18 6.55
C LYS A 757 46.06 -29.50 5.11
N LEU A 758 45.99 -28.52 4.20
CA LEU A 758 46.39 -28.69 2.80
C LEU A 758 47.92 -28.54 2.63
N ASN A 759 48.49 -27.58 3.34
CA ASN A 759 49.94 -27.34 3.44
C ASN A 759 50.23 -26.66 4.80
N ASN A 760 51.46 -26.21 5.05
CA ASN A 760 51.87 -25.64 6.34
C ASN A 760 50.94 -24.53 6.89
N ASN A 761 50.17 -23.90 6.00
CA ASN A 761 49.51 -22.64 6.23
C ASN A 761 48.01 -22.67 5.84
N ASN A 762 47.61 -23.40 4.80
CA ASN A 762 46.23 -23.45 4.31
C ASN A 762 45.46 -24.63 4.92
N LEU A 763 44.25 -24.38 5.45
CA LEU A 763 43.34 -25.42 5.92
C LEU A 763 42.00 -25.33 5.19
N LEU A 764 41.44 -26.51 4.89
CA LEU A 764 40.18 -26.68 4.19
C LEU A 764 39.28 -27.60 5.02
N GLY A 765 38.00 -27.27 5.12
CA GLY A 765 37.04 -28.15 5.76
C GLY A 765 35.63 -28.01 5.20
N PHE A 766 34.77 -28.89 5.65
CA PHE A 766 33.32 -28.80 5.42
C PHE A 766 32.56 -29.01 6.72
N ALA A 767 31.33 -28.51 6.78
CA ALA A 767 30.44 -28.61 7.93
C ALA A 767 29.01 -28.90 7.47
N ILE A 768 28.31 -29.71 8.25
CA ILE A 768 26.89 -29.99 8.16
C ILE A 768 26.26 -29.39 9.42
N GLN A 769 25.20 -28.62 9.25
CA GLN A 769 24.52 -27.91 10.32
C GLN A 769 23.03 -28.21 10.27
N TYR A 770 22.43 -28.47 11.42
CA TYR A 770 21.00 -28.59 11.61
C TYR A 770 20.55 -27.55 12.64
N GLY A 771 19.43 -26.89 12.40
CA GLY A 771 18.80 -26.00 13.36
C GLY A 771 17.29 -26.15 13.37
N GLN A 772 16.70 -25.86 14.52
CA GLN A 772 15.26 -25.72 14.71
C GLN A 772 14.97 -24.41 15.42
N SER A 773 13.83 -23.79 15.10
CA SER A 773 13.30 -22.64 15.81
C SER A 773 11.80 -22.71 15.97
N ASP A 774 11.32 -22.15 17.07
CA ASP A 774 9.92 -21.86 17.36
C ASP A 774 9.78 -20.34 17.45
N THR A 775 8.65 -19.79 17.02
CA THR A 775 8.43 -18.34 16.94
C THR A 775 7.00 -17.98 17.21
N ASP A 776 6.80 -17.20 18.27
CA ASP A 776 5.52 -16.61 18.63
C ASP A 776 5.39 -15.21 18.02
N ILE A 777 4.20 -14.88 17.51
CA ILE A 777 3.94 -13.63 16.79
C ILE A 777 2.61 -13.04 17.26
N GLY A 778 2.61 -11.78 17.69
CA GLY A 778 1.36 -11.04 17.88
C GLY A 778 0.42 -11.64 18.93
N THR A 779 -0.83 -11.92 18.55
CA THR A 779 -1.88 -12.43 19.47
C THR A 779 -1.71 -13.92 19.77
N SER A 780 -2.33 -14.40 20.86
CA SER A 780 -2.22 -15.79 21.32
C SER A 780 -2.65 -16.81 20.25
N GLY A 781 -1.67 -17.35 19.50
CA GLY A 781 -1.85 -18.50 18.61
C GLY A 781 -1.20 -18.40 17.23
N THR A 782 -0.75 -17.22 16.77
CA THR A 782 0.02 -17.10 15.53
C THR A 782 1.48 -17.51 15.80
N GLY A 783 2.00 -18.45 15.00
CA GLY A 783 3.35 -18.96 15.22
C GLY A 783 3.97 -19.68 14.02
N ILE A 784 5.30 -19.84 14.07
CA ILE A 784 6.11 -20.43 12.99
C ILE A 784 7.15 -21.39 13.56
N ASP A 785 6.98 -22.67 13.26
CA ASP A 785 7.99 -23.70 13.46
C ASP A 785 8.90 -23.80 12.24
N SER A 786 10.22 -23.76 12.43
CA SER A 786 11.17 -23.90 11.33
C SER A 786 12.29 -24.90 11.60
N LYS A 787 12.70 -25.59 10.54
CA LYS A 787 13.87 -26.48 10.50
C LYS A 787 14.80 -26.05 9.37
N ASN A 788 16.11 -26.06 9.63
CA ASN A 788 17.12 -25.73 8.63
C ASN A 788 18.22 -26.80 8.56
N TYR A 789 18.72 -27.04 7.36
CA TYR A 789 19.76 -28.02 7.06
C TYR A 789 20.80 -27.37 6.13
N ASN A 790 22.03 -27.17 6.60
CA ASN A 790 23.06 -26.47 5.86
C ASN A 790 24.30 -27.34 5.64
N LEU A 791 24.92 -27.20 4.48
CA LEU A 791 26.23 -27.75 4.11
C LEU A 791 27.15 -26.60 3.72
N SER A 792 28.30 -26.49 4.37
CA SER A 792 29.27 -25.43 4.12
C SER A 792 30.64 -26.00 3.78
N LEU A 793 31.34 -25.37 2.84
CA LEU A 793 32.76 -25.52 2.57
C LEU A 793 33.47 -24.27 3.09
N TYR A 794 34.60 -24.45 3.77
CA TYR A 794 35.35 -23.32 4.33
C TYR A 794 36.85 -23.52 4.21
N GLN A 795 37.56 -22.40 4.13
CA GLN A 795 39.01 -22.36 4.01
C GLN A 795 39.59 -21.19 4.80
N THR A 796 40.73 -21.44 5.45
CA THR A 796 41.60 -20.37 5.97
C THR A 796 42.91 -20.39 5.20
N ARG A 797 43.33 -19.21 4.72
CA ARG A 797 44.53 -18.99 3.91
C ARG A 797 45.31 -17.82 4.51
N PRO A 798 46.45 -18.05 5.17
CA PRO A 798 47.34 -16.97 5.53
C PRO A 798 47.98 -16.38 4.27
N LEU A 799 48.08 -15.06 4.24
CA LEU A 799 48.75 -14.30 3.18
C LEU A 799 50.24 -14.13 3.52
N ASN A 800 50.54 -14.01 4.81
CA ASN A 800 51.89 -14.05 5.40
C ASN A 800 51.77 -14.47 6.88
N ASP A 801 52.81 -14.24 7.68
CA ASP A 801 52.85 -14.66 9.08
C ASP A 801 51.74 -14.01 9.93
N ASP A 802 51.37 -12.76 9.65
CA ASP A 802 50.39 -12.02 10.47
C ASP A 802 49.02 -11.92 9.80
N ASN A 803 48.99 -11.82 8.47
CA ASN A 803 47.78 -11.52 7.70
C ASN A 803 47.13 -12.80 7.17
N PHE A 804 45.80 -12.84 7.17
CA PHE A 804 45.03 -13.97 6.65
C PHE A 804 43.77 -13.54 5.93
N ILE A 805 43.29 -14.46 5.09
CA ILE A 805 41.95 -14.44 4.54
C ILE A 805 41.26 -15.76 4.86
N GLU A 806 40.04 -15.67 5.32
CA GLU A 806 39.14 -16.75 5.67
C GLU A 806 37.92 -16.64 4.77
N GLY A 807 37.45 -17.77 4.27
CA GLY A 807 36.30 -17.82 3.39
C GLY A 807 35.44 -19.03 3.70
N LEU A 808 34.12 -18.86 3.61
CA LEU A 808 33.17 -19.97 3.58
C LEU A 808 32.11 -19.72 2.52
N ILE A 809 31.60 -20.82 1.97
CA ILE A 809 30.40 -20.86 1.13
C ILE A 809 29.54 -22.01 1.60
N GLY A 810 28.23 -21.79 1.71
CA GLY A 810 27.29 -22.78 2.17
C GLY A 810 26.00 -22.75 1.38
N VAL A 811 25.33 -23.88 1.36
CA VAL A 811 24.00 -24.07 0.79
C VAL A 811 23.11 -24.75 1.82
N GLY A 812 21.81 -24.52 1.79
CA GLY A 812 20.90 -25.13 2.72
C GLY A 812 19.46 -25.17 2.28
N ILE A 813 18.66 -25.94 3.01
CA ILE A 813 17.21 -26.08 2.85
C ILE A 813 16.55 -25.64 4.14
N ILE A 814 15.41 -24.97 4.00
CA ILE A 814 14.57 -24.47 5.10
C ILE A 814 13.18 -25.09 4.93
N GLU A 815 12.61 -25.55 6.03
CA GLU A 815 11.22 -26.00 6.11
C GLU A 815 10.53 -25.19 7.22
N LYS A 816 9.28 -24.80 6.98
CA LYS A 816 8.48 -23.99 7.88
C LYS A 816 7.05 -24.53 7.94
N ASP A 817 6.50 -24.64 9.14
CA ASP A 817 5.08 -24.89 9.38
C ASP A 817 4.50 -23.64 10.05
N LEU A 818 3.39 -23.12 9.52
CA LEU A 818 2.84 -21.82 9.85
C LEU A 818 1.40 -21.96 10.37
N THR A 819 1.10 -21.24 11.44
CA THR A 819 -0.26 -21.02 11.93
C THR A 819 -0.51 -19.52 12.04
N ARG A 820 -1.57 -19.01 11.40
CA ARG A 820 -1.99 -17.61 11.45
C ARG A 820 -3.40 -17.51 11.99
N ILE A 821 -3.60 -16.64 12.97
CA ILE A 821 -4.91 -16.28 13.50
C ILE A 821 -5.33 -14.95 12.88
N SER A 822 -6.53 -14.90 12.29
CA SER A 822 -7.08 -13.71 11.62
C SER A 822 -8.55 -13.57 11.97
N GLY A 823 -8.88 -12.69 12.92
CA GLY A 823 -10.21 -12.68 13.54
C GLY A 823 -10.49 -14.01 14.24
N ASP A 824 -11.61 -14.65 13.90
CA ASP A 824 -11.99 -15.98 14.42
C ASP A 824 -11.41 -17.15 13.59
N ASN A 825 -10.75 -16.85 12.46
CA ASN A 825 -10.21 -17.86 11.56
C ASN A 825 -8.82 -18.33 12.02
N THR A 826 -8.61 -19.65 12.02
CA THR A 826 -7.29 -20.28 12.18
C THR A 826 -6.84 -20.84 10.83
N LEU A 827 -5.72 -20.34 10.33
CA LEU A 827 -5.18 -20.66 9.02
C LEU A 827 -3.85 -21.39 9.17
N THR A 828 -3.64 -22.43 8.37
CA THR A 828 -2.42 -23.26 8.46
C THR A 828 -1.73 -23.39 7.11
N GLY A 829 -0.41 -23.48 7.10
CA GLY A 829 0.38 -23.65 5.87
C GLY A 829 1.74 -24.28 6.13
N SER A 830 2.40 -24.75 5.07
CA SER A 830 3.77 -25.23 5.13
C SER A 830 4.56 -24.67 3.95
N ARG A 831 5.78 -24.21 4.21
CA ARG A 831 6.62 -23.51 3.24
C ARG A 831 8.04 -24.06 3.26
N LYS A 832 8.59 -24.30 2.07
CA LYS A 832 9.99 -24.72 1.90
C LYS A 832 10.83 -23.58 1.35
N GLY A 833 12.13 -23.68 1.48
CA GLY A 833 13.05 -22.74 0.87
C GLY A 833 14.44 -23.31 0.69
N ALA A 834 15.23 -22.62 -0.12
CA ALA A 834 16.64 -22.91 -0.34
C ALA A 834 17.46 -21.65 -0.12
N GLN A 835 18.63 -21.81 0.49
CA GLN A 835 19.55 -20.71 0.74
C GLN A 835 20.96 -21.01 0.23
N ILE A 836 21.65 -19.96 -0.19
CA ILE A 836 23.09 -19.91 -0.37
C ILE A 836 23.64 -18.77 0.48
N PHE A 837 24.77 -19.00 1.11
CA PHE A 837 25.42 -18.01 1.95
C PHE A 837 26.93 -18.11 1.85
N GLY A 838 27.60 -17.03 2.20
CA GLY A 838 29.05 -16.97 2.24
C GLY A 838 29.55 -15.91 3.19
N SER A 839 30.81 -16.05 3.56
CA SER A 839 31.53 -15.09 4.39
C SER A 839 32.96 -14.98 3.91
N ILE A 840 33.48 -13.76 3.87
CA ILE A 840 34.90 -13.48 3.68
C ILE A 840 35.35 -12.65 4.88
N ASN A 841 36.41 -13.11 5.53
CA ASN A 841 36.99 -12.45 6.69
C ASN A 841 38.47 -12.22 6.42
N TYR A 842 38.91 -10.97 6.53
CA TYR A 842 40.32 -10.59 6.47
C TYR A 842 40.75 -10.14 7.86
N GLY A 843 41.97 -10.49 8.26
CA GLY A 843 42.50 -9.99 9.51
C GLY A 843 44.01 -10.02 9.58
N LYS A 844 44.52 -9.33 10.60
CA LYS A 844 45.95 -9.26 10.92
C LYS A 844 46.17 -9.59 12.39
N THR A 845 46.79 -10.72 12.68
CA THR A 845 47.17 -11.07 14.05
C THR A 845 48.39 -10.26 14.46
N ILE A 846 48.28 -9.54 15.57
CA ILE A 846 49.38 -8.86 16.24
C ILE A 846 49.75 -9.70 17.45
N ASP A 847 50.82 -10.48 17.31
CA ASP A 847 51.35 -11.33 18.37
C ASP A 847 52.16 -10.50 19.38
N LYS A 848 51.82 -10.61 20.66
CA LYS A 848 52.51 -9.99 21.80
C LYS A 848 52.88 -11.04 22.87
N GLY A 849 53.30 -12.23 22.42
CA GLY A 849 53.67 -13.35 23.28
C GLY A 849 52.47 -14.23 23.58
N ASP A 850 52.05 -14.29 24.85
CA ASP A 850 50.88 -15.08 25.23
C ASP A 850 49.56 -14.38 24.83
N PHE A 851 49.60 -13.05 24.66
CA PHE A 851 48.46 -12.24 24.22
C PHE A 851 48.48 -11.96 22.72
N ASN A 852 47.36 -12.21 22.05
CA ASN A 852 47.16 -11.89 20.64
C ASN A 852 46.00 -10.92 20.46
N LEU A 853 46.22 -9.86 19.68
CA LEU A 853 45.18 -8.94 19.23
C LEU A 853 45.02 -9.04 17.72
N THR A 854 43.80 -9.24 17.24
CA THR A 854 43.52 -9.45 15.81
C THR A 854 42.39 -8.54 15.35
N PRO A 855 42.72 -7.38 14.75
CA PRO A 855 41.76 -6.63 13.96
C PRO A 855 41.27 -7.47 12.78
N ILE A 856 39.95 -7.48 12.58
CA ILE A 856 39.27 -8.20 11.51
C ILE A 856 38.30 -7.28 10.76
N ALA A 857 38.11 -7.58 9.48
CA ALA A 857 37.09 -7.01 8.63
C ALA A 857 36.36 -8.16 7.92
N ARG A 858 35.04 -8.21 8.04
CA ARG A 858 34.23 -9.31 7.56
C ARG A 858 33.11 -8.81 6.66
N VAL A 859 32.81 -9.59 5.63
CA VAL A 859 31.63 -9.42 4.78
C VAL A 859 30.90 -10.75 4.72
N ASP A 860 29.65 -10.74 5.14
CA ASP A 860 28.74 -11.88 5.12
C ASP A 860 27.62 -11.59 4.11
N LEU A 861 27.36 -12.55 3.21
CA LEU A 861 26.32 -12.43 2.18
C LEU A 861 25.43 -13.68 2.19
N GLY A 862 24.13 -13.48 2.07
CA GLY A 862 23.13 -14.53 2.02
C GLY A 862 22.07 -14.25 0.97
N TYR A 863 21.57 -15.30 0.34
CA TYR A 863 20.41 -15.25 -0.55
C TYR A 863 19.54 -16.46 -0.25
N THR A 864 18.27 -16.22 0.05
CA THR A 864 17.28 -17.26 0.33
C THR A 864 16.07 -17.07 -0.56
N GLU A 865 15.63 -18.14 -1.21
CA GLU A 865 14.33 -18.19 -1.90
C GLU A 865 13.40 -19.12 -1.12
N LEU A 866 12.27 -18.59 -0.67
CA LEU A 866 11.16 -19.37 -0.16
C LEU A 866 10.20 -19.69 -1.30
N ASP A 867 9.74 -20.93 -1.36
CA ASP A 867 8.73 -21.38 -2.32
C ASP A 867 7.38 -20.69 -2.05
N ALA A 868 6.54 -20.63 -3.08
CA ALA A 868 5.15 -20.23 -2.92
C ALA A 868 4.41 -21.27 -2.05
N TYR A 869 3.44 -20.83 -1.27
CA TYR A 869 2.57 -21.70 -0.48
C TYR A 869 1.18 -21.09 -0.35
N SER A 870 0.19 -21.92 -0.05
CA SER A 870 -1.16 -21.45 0.26
C SER A 870 -1.57 -21.94 1.62
N GLU A 871 -2.25 -21.08 2.36
CA GLU A 871 -2.91 -21.43 3.60
C GLU A 871 -4.14 -22.29 3.34
N ILE A 872 -4.60 -22.96 4.40
CA ILE A 872 -5.84 -23.72 4.44
C ILE A 872 -6.73 -23.10 5.53
N GLY A 873 -7.96 -22.73 5.16
CA GLY A 873 -8.95 -22.12 6.05
C GLY A 873 -9.87 -21.13 5.32
N THR A 874 -10.84 -20.58 6.05
CA THR A 874 -11.65 -19.44 5.57
C THR A 874 -10.76 -18.21 5.51
N ASP A 875 -10.81 -17.48 4.39
CA ASP A 875 -9.94 -16.33 4.09
C ASP A 875 -8.43 -16.68 4.02
N ALA A 876 -8.15 -17.90 3.59
CA ALA A 876 -6.79 -18.37 3.30
C ALA A 876 -6.09 -17.48 2.27
N LEU A 877 -4.82 -17.18 2.53
CA LEU A 877 -3.95 -16.47 1.61
C LEU A 877 -3.03 -17.45 0.87
N SER A 878 -2.82 -17.18 -0.41
CA SER A 878 -1.76 -17.75 -1.22
C SER A 878 -0.63 -16.75 -1.31
N TYR A 879 0.58 -17.17 -0.98
CA TYR A 879 1.78 -16.35 -1.01
C TYR A 879 2.68 -16.83 -2.14
N ASP A 880 3.19 -15.88 -2.91
CA ASP A 880 4.13 -16.15 -3.97
C ASP A 880 5.52 -16.49 -3.42
N LYS A 881 6.42 -16.82 -4.34
CA LYS A 881 7.83 -16.99 -4.03
C LYS A 881 8.38 -15.70 -3.44
N GLN A 882 9.18 -15.84 -2.39
CA GLN A 882 9.81 -14.71 -1.71
C GLN A 882 11.32 -14.86 -1.74
N THR A 883 12.02 -13.76 -2.07
CA THR A 883 13.48 -13.71 -2.07
C THR A 883 13.97 -12.79 -0.96
N VAL A 884 14.79 -13.31 -0.06
CA VAL A 884 15.40 -12.56 1.04
C VAL A 884 16.91 -12.49 0.80
N GLU A 885 17.41 -11.27 0.62
CA GLU A 885 18.83 -10.99 0.41
C GLU A 885 19.42 -10.41 1.70
N SER A 886 20.46 -11.07 2.22
CA SER A 886 21.11 -10.69 3.47
C SER A 886 22.53 -10.21 3.22
N GLY A 887 22.91 -9.10 3.84
CA GLY A 887 24.23 -8.50 3.67
C GLY A 887 24.71 -7.83 4.94
N MET A 888 25.87 -8.23 5.43
CA MET A 888 26.48 -7.61 6.61
C MET A 888 27.96 -7.34 6.36
N VAL A 889 28.42 -6.14 6.72
CA VAL A 889 29.84 -5.80 6.77
C VAL A 889 30.20 -5.42 8.19
N SER A 890 31.32 -5.91 8.70
CA SER A 890 31.71 -5.64 10.07
C SER A 890 33.20 -5.44 10.25
N LEU A 891 33.54 -4.63 11.26
CA LEU A 891 34.90 -4.38 11.73
C LEU A 891 34.97 -4.80 13.19
N GLY A 892 35.94 -5.65 13.51
CA GLY A 892 36.05 -6.25 14.83
C GLY A 892 37.47 -6.31 15.36
N LEU A 893 37.56 -6.51 16.66
CA LEU A 893 38.78 -6.79 17.39
C LEU A 893 38.58 -8.12 18.13
N GLU A 894 39.30 -9.15 17.69
CA GLU A 894 39.44 -10.39 18.45
C GLU A 894 40.65 -10.30 19.37
N PHE A 895 40.52 -10.80 20.58
CA PHE A 895 41.63 -10.90 21.53
C PHE A 895 41.61 -12.26 22.21
N ASN A 896 42.79 -12.80 22.46
CA ASN A 896 42.97 -14.02 23.23
C ASN A 896 44.27 -13.98 24.02
N ASP A 897 44.30 -14.72 25.12
CA ASP A 897 45.49 -14.93 25.93
C ASP A 897 45.72 -16.43 26.11
N ILE A 898 46.97 -16.84 26.36
CA ILE A 898 47.34 -18.25 26.53
C ILE A 898 47.93 -18.46 27.91
N ILE A 899 47.19 -19.15 28.78
CA ILE A 899 47.63 -19.53 30.12
C ILE A 899 48.02 -21.01 30.08
N ASN A 900 49.32 -21.29 30.16
CA ASN A 900 49.86 -22.64 30.13
C ASN A 900 50.01 -23.24 31.54
N PHE A 901 49.57 -24.48 31.73
CA PHE A 901 49.82 -25.32 32.89
C PHE A 901 50.70 -26.51 32.49
N SER A 902 51.23 -27.26 33.47
CA SER A 902 52.18 -28.36 33.20
C SER A 902 51.69 -29.42 32.20
N ASN A 903 50.38 -29.64 32.09
CA ASN A 903 49.75 -30.64 31.21
C ASN A 903 48.45 -30.15 30.54
N SER A 904 48.17 -28.85 30.59
CA SER A 904 46.95 -28.26 30.01
C SER A 904 47.18 -26.80 29.61
N SER A 905 46.31 -26.24 28.77
CA SER A 905 46.27 -24.80 28.51
C SER A 905 44.86 -24.28 28.63
N PHE A 906 44.71 -23.06 29.14
CA PHE A 906 43.47 -22.33 29.21
C PHE A 906 43.63 -21.04 28.40
N LYS A 907 42.71 -20.81 27.47
CA LYS A 907 42.75 -19.69 26.54
C LYS A 907 41.46 -18.88 26.63
N PRO A 908 41.38 -17.85 27.48
CA PRO A 908 40.27 -16.91 27.42
C PRO A 908 40.32 -16.14 26.10
N PHE A 909 39.16 -15.83 25.54
CA PHE A 909 39.06 -15.04 24.33
C PHE A 909 37.84 -14.12 24.38
N GLY A 910 37.89 -13.08 23.56
CA GLY A 910 36.73 -12.25 23.29
C GLY A 910 36.78 -11.61 21.90
N LEU A 911 35.63 -11.08 21.51
CA LEU A 911 35.39 -10.36 20.27
C LEU A 911 34.48 -9.17 20.59
N VAL A 912 34.85 -8.02 20.06
CA VAL A 912 33.94 -6.87 19.92
C VAL A 912 33.93 -6.49 18.45
N GLU A 913 32.73 -6.38 17.88
CA GLU A 913 32.55 -6.14 16.45
C GLU A 913 31.39 -5.18 16.23
N TYR A 914 31.63 -4.19 15.38
CA TYR A 914 30.61 -3.25 14.90
C TYR A 914 30.26 -3.62 13.46
N GLY A 915 28.97 -3.93 13.24
CA GLY A 915 28.43 -4.34 11.95
C GLY A 915 27.44 -3.33 11.39
N LEU A 916 27.44 -3.24 10.06
CA LEU A 916 26.40 -2.60 9.26
C LEU A 916 25.63 -3.68 8.53
N ASP A 917 24.32 -3.73 8.74
CA ASP A 917 23.39 -4.56 7.99
C ASP A 917 22.86 -3.76 6.79
N PHE A 918 23.13 -4.25 5.59
CA PHE A 918 22.69 -3.70 4.31
C PHE A 918 21.78 -4.68 3.54
N SER A 919 21.13 -5.60 4.26
CA SER A 919 20.14 -6.52 3.70
C SER A 919 19.02 -5.75 3.00
N ASN A 920 18.58 -6.25 1.84
CA ASN A 920 17.47 -5.64 1.10
C ASN A 920 16.13 -6.00 1.74
N SER A 921 15.17 -5.09 1.67
CA SER A 921 13.77 -5.41 1.93
C SER A 921 13.26 -6.41 0.90
N SER A 922 12.39 -7.32 1.33
CA SER A 922 11.77 -8.33 0.49
C SER A 922 10.30 -7.98 0.29
N ASP A 923 9.87 -7.86 -0.96
CA ASP A 923 8.44 -7.75 -1.27
C ASP A 923 7.80 -9.14 -1.22
N VAL A 924 6.68 -9.23 -0.52
CA VAL A 924 5.86 -10.43 -0.44
C VAL A 924 4.55 -10.17 -1.14
N GLN A 925 4.31 -10.93 -2.20
CA GLN A 925 3.05 -10.91 -2.92
C GLN A 925 2.14 -12.01 -2.40
N MET A 926 0.87 -11.66 -2.21
CA MET A 926 -0.16 -12.57 -1.74
C MET A 926 -1.51 -12.23 -2.34
N ASN A 927 -2.39 -13.22 -2.41
CA ASN A 927 -3.77 -13.07 -2.83
C ASN A 927 -4.65 -14.01 -1.98
N TYR A 928 -5.95 -13.75 -1.91
CA TYR A 928 -6.84 -14.71 -1.28
C TYR A 928 -6.94 -15.98 -2.13
N VAL A 929 -6.96 -17.16 -1.53
CA VAL A 929 -7.15 -18.43 -2.26
C VAL A 929 -8.49 -18.43 -3.01
N SER A 930 -9.49 -17.75 -2.45
CA SER A 930 -10.80 -17.54 -3.07
C SER A 930 -10.83 -16.43 -4.13
N ASP A 931 -9.85 -15.54 -4.16
CA ASP A 931 -9.73 -14.46 -5.15
C ASP A 931 -8.27 -14.32 -5.63
N THR A 932 -8.00 -14.89 -6.80
CA THR A 932 -6.70 -14.82 -7.46
C THR A 932 -6.56 -13.63 -8.42
N SER A 933 -7.57 -12.77 -8.53
CA SER A 933 -7.57 -11.63 -9.45
C SER A 933 -6.86 -10.41 -8.87
N THR A 934 -6.86 -10.29 -7.54
CA THR A 934 -6.22 -9.21 -6.80
C THR A 934 -4.92 -9.68 -6.13
N THR A 935 -3.81 -8.98 -6.38
CA THR A 935 -2.51 -9.26 -5.74
C THR A 935 -2.14 -8.12 -4.80
N TYR A 936 -1.95 -8.45 -3.52
CA TYR A 936 -1.47 -7.55 -2.49
C TYR A 936 0.04 -7.69 -2.34
N THR A 937 0.75 -6.58 -2.15
CA THR A 937 2.20 -6.58 -1.96
C THR A 937 2.55 -5.92 -0.63
N TYR A 938 3.24 -6.65 0.25
CA TYR A 938 3.80 -6.12 1.49
C TYR A 938 5.33 -6.07 1.38
N THR A 939 5.91 -4.88 1.53
CA THR A 939 7.36 -4.73 1.67
C THR A 939 7.76 -4.92 3.12
N GLN A 940 8.55 -5.96 3.37
CA GLN A 940 9.04 -6.30 4.71
C GLN A 940 9.70 -5.09 5.41
N SER A 941 9.42 -4.93 6.70
CA SER A 941 10.12 -3.94 7.53
C SER A 941 11.62 -4.24 7.61
N VAL A 942 12.45 -3.20 7.41
CA VAL A 942 13.91 -3.31 7.58
C VAL A 942 14.30 -3.39 9.05
N ASN A 943 15.18 -4.35 9.36
CA ASN A 943 15.80 -4.54 10.67
C ASN A 943 16.84 -3.45 10.96
N SER A 944 17.43 -3.49 12.16
CA SER A 944 18.47 -2.57 12.58
C SER A 944 19.64 -2.53 11.60
N THR A 945 19.92 -1.35 11.05
CA THR A 945 21.06 -1.13 10.14
C THR A 945 22.42 -1.19 10.84
N HIS A 946 22.43 -1.09 12.18
CA HIS A 946 23.64 -1.08 13.00
C HIS A 946 23.56 -2.18 14.05
N LEU A 947 24.62 -3.00 14.12
CA LEU A 947 24.71 -4.14 15.04
C LEU A 947 25.99 -4.05 15.87
N LEU A 948 25.86 -4.19 17.19
CA LEU A 948 26.99 -4.38 18.10
C LEU A 948 27.06 -5.85 18.53
N THR A 949 28.12 -6.53 18.10
CA THR A 949 28.40 -7.91 18.48
C THR A 949 29.45 -7.95 19.59
N SER A 950 29.16 -8.70 20.64
CA SER A 950 30.11 -9.03 21.70
C SER A 950 30.12 -10.54 21.93
N GLU A 951 31.31 -11.13 22.03
CA GLU A 951 31.47 -12.54 22.39
C GLU A 951 32.56 -12.66 23.45
N VAL A 952 32.31 -13.46 24.48
CA VAL A 952 33.28 -13.79 25.52
C VAL A 952 33.26 -15.29 25.77
N GLY A 953 34.42 -15.89 25.95
CA GLY A 953 34.52 -17.32 26.14
C GLY A 953 35.89 -17.79 26.55
N PHE A 954 36.02 -19.12 26.63
CA PHE A 954 37.29 -19.76 26.87
C PHE A 954 37.42 -21.07 26.12
N ASN A 955 38.66 -21.46 25.92
CA ASN A 955 39.05 -22.76 25.38
C ASN A 955 40.00 -23.46 26.37
N TYR A 956 39.63 -24.64 26.83
CA TYR A 956 40.42 -25.47 27.72
C TYR A 956 40.94 -26.70 26.98
N GLU A 957 42.25 -26.91 27.01
CA GLU A 957 42.92 -28.05 26.37
C GLU A 957 43.66 -28.87 27.43
N ALA A 958 43.30 -30.14 27.61
CA ALA A 958 43.93 -31.04 28.57
C ALA A 958 44.68 -32.18 27.88
N LEU A 959 45.93 -32.44 28.31
CA LEU A 959 46.76 -33.61 27.97
C LEU A 959 46.92 -33.87 26.45
N GLU A 960 46.82 -32.82 25.63
CA GLU A 960 46.77 -32.83 24.15
C GLU A 960 45.65 -33.70 23.54
N ASN A 961 44.65 -34.12 24.34
CA ASN A 961 43.64 -35.10 23.95
C ASN A 961 42.21 -34.60 24.10
N LEU A 962 41.94 -33.62 24.95
CA LEU A 962 40.61 -33.07 25.18
C LEU A 962 40.63 -31.56 24.99
N ASN A 963 39.72 -31.04 24.18
CA ASN A 963 39.50 -29.63 23.93
C ASN A 963 38.02 -29.30 24.16
N ILE A 964 37.76 -28.35 25.07
CA ILE A 964 36.43 -27.86 25.41
C ILE A 964 36.41 -26.36 25.14
N LYS A 965 35.48 -25.89 24.34
CA LYS A 965 35.28 -24.47 24.07
C LYS A 965 33.84 -24.07 24.40
N THR A 966 33.68 -22.94 25.07
CA THR A 966 32.36 -22.36 25.33
C THR A 966 32.42 -20.85 25.23
N SER A 967 31.32 -20.24 24.81
CA SER A 967 31.16 -18.80 24.75
C SER A 967 29.71 -18.36 24.89
N TYR A 968 29.56 -17.12 25.33
CA TYR A 968 28.32 -16.37 25.24
C TYR A 968 28.53 -15.24 24.22
N LYS A 969 27.61 -15.14 23.26
CA LYS A 969 27.61 -14.13 22.21
C LYS A 969 26.29 -13.36 22.26
N ARG A 970 26.38 -12.04 22.26
CA ARG A 970 25.23 -11.14 22.09
C ARG A 970 25.41 -10.31 20.83
N ILE A 971 24.37 -10.24 20.01
CA ILE A 971 24.24 -9.29 18.90
C ILE A 971 23.11 -8.32 19.28
N GLN A 972 23.42 -7.04 19.34
CA GLN A 972 22.50 -5.98 19.76
C GLN A 972 22.22 -5.06 18.57
N GLY A 973 20.95 -4.89 18.21
CA GLY A 973 20.48 -3.90 17.24
C GLY A 973 20.02 -2.60 17.89
N ASN A 974 19.33 -1.76 17.11
CA ASN A 974 18.55 -0.62 17.59
C ASN A 974 17.27 -1.11 18.30
N GLU A 975 16.68 -0.26 19.15
CA GLU A 975 15.50 -0.62 19.99
C GLU A 975 15.74 -1.82 20.95
N ASN A 976 14.73 -2.68 21.15
CA ASN A 976 14.78 -3.88 22.01
C ASN A 976 15.28 -5.15 21.26
N GLU A 977 15.81 -5.01 20.04
CA GLU A 977 16.27 -6.14 19.21
C GLU A 977 17.57 -6.74 19.74
N HIS A 978 17.58 -8.04 20.01
CA HIS A 978 18.80 -8.74 20.41
C HIS A 978 18.77 -10.24 20.12
N ILE A 979 19.95 -10.82 19.92
CA ILE A 979 20.19 -12.25 19.81
C ILE A 979 21.21 -12.64 20.87
N ASP A 980 20.80 -13.49 21.80
CA ASP A 980 21.66 -14.08 22.83
C ASP A 980 21.92 -15.55 22.49
N THR A 981 23.19 -15.93 22.37
CA THR A 981 23.61 -17.28 21.99
C THR A 981 24.63 -17.84 22.97
N VAL A 982 24.38 -19.06 23.45
CA VAL A 982 25.35 -19.86 24.22
C VAL A 982 25.86 -20.99 23.35
N LYS A 983 27.18 -21.10 23.21
CA LYS A 983 27.85 -22.14 22.41
C LYS A 983 28.63 -23.11 23.29
N PHE A 984 28.61 -24.38 22.89
CA PHE A 984 29.42 -25.44 23.49
C PHE A 984 30.02 -26.34 22.41
N SER A 985 31.34 -26.46 22.39
CA SER A 985 32.09 -27.30 21.45
C SER A 985 33.04 -28.23 22.17
N PHE A 986 33.19 -29.43 21.61
CA PHE A 986 34.01 -30.50 22.15
C PHE A 986 34.85 -31.13 21.03
N LYS A 987 36.13 -31.36 21.30
CA LYS A 987 37.03 -32.12 20.43
C LYS A 987 37.89 -33.06 21.26
N PHE A 988 37.94 -34.33 20.88
CA PHE A 988 38.74 -35.34 21.58
C PHE A 988 39.58 -36.19 20.63
N LYS A 989 40.78 -36.56 21.09
CA LYS A 989 41.79 -37.35 20.37
C LYS A 989 42.18 -38.59 21.18
N SER A 990 41.86 -39.77 20.65
CA SER A 990 42.21 -41.07 21.27
C SER A 990 43.68 -41.45 21.05
N ARG A 991 44.37 -41.97 22.08
CA ARG A 991 45.79 -42.39 22.02
C ARG A 991 46.04 -43.89 21.83
N ARG A 992 45.06 -44.80 21.97
CA ARG A 992 45.20 -46.29 21.82
C ARG A 992 43.87 -46.96 21.45
N GLU A 993 43.85 -48.29 21.25
CA GLU A 993 42.72 -49.24 21.00
C GLU A 993 41.57 -49.20 22.03
N THR A 994 41.23 -48.03 22.55
CA THR A 994 40.06 -47.80 23.40
C THR A 994 38.94 -47.34 22.47
N GLU A 995 37.88 -48.13 22.39
CA GLU A 995 36.66 -47.77 21.68
C GLU A 995 35.85 -46.82 22.54
N TYR A 996 35.55 -45.65 21.98
CA TYR A 996 34.70 -44.64 22.60
C TYR A 996 33.43 -44.54 21.77
N ALA A 997 32.27 -44.70 22.43
CA ALA A 997 30.98 -44.50 21.82
C ALA A 997 30.32 -43.28 22.46
N MET A 998 29.95 -42.31 21.62
CA MET A 998 29.04 -41.25 22.00
C MET A 998 27.67 -41.61 21.44
N SER A 999 26.67 -41.69 22.31
CA SER A 999 25.28 -41.97 21.94
C SER A 999 24.43 -40.72 22.14
N LEU A 1000 23.68 -40.36 21.10
CA LEU A 1000 22.54 -39.45 21.19
C LEU A 1000 21.29 -40.27 20.87
N ASP A 1001 20.46 -40.48 21.89
CA ASP A 1001 19.24 -41.28 21.80
C ASP A 1001 18.07 -40.50 22.41
N GLY A 1002 16.89 -40.63 21.84
CA GLY A 1002 15.72 -39.85 22.24
C GLY A 1002 14.72 -39.66 21.11
N ASN A 1003 13.46 -40.01 21.37
CA ASN A 1003 12.35 -39.81 20.45
C ASN A 1003 11.63 -38.47 20.69
N GLU A 1004 11.70 -37.94 21.93
CA GLU A 1004 11.10 -36.66 22.36
C GLU A 1004 12.05 -35.90 23.30
N ASP A 1005 12.67 -36.58 24.27
CA ASP A 1005 13.71 -36.00 25.14
C ASP A 1005 15.13 -36.34 24.67
N LEU A 1006 16.01 -35.35 24.57
CA LEU A 1006 17.43 -35.56 24.25
C LEU A 1006 18.11 -36.33 25.40
N LYS A 1007 18.68 -37.51 25.11
CA LYS A 1007 19.60 -38.20 26.03
C LYS A 1007 21.00 -38.19 25.44
N THR A 1008 21.96 -37.69 26.21
CA THR A 1008 23.39 -37.75 25.86
C THR A 1008 24.08 -38.79 26.72
N GLY A 1009 24.72 -39.75 26.08
CA GLY A 1009 25.49 -40.81 26.73
C GLY A 1009 26.97 -40.76 26.34
N PHE A 1010 27.84 -40.95 27.32
CA PHE A 1010 29.27 -41.14 27.11
C PHE A 1010 29.71 -42.50 27.65
N ASP A 1011 30.14 -43.37 26.73
CA ASP A 1011 30.58 -44.73 27.02
C ASP A 1011 32.08 -44.90 26.76
N ILE A 1012 32.81 -45.36 27.77
CA ILE A 1012 34.20 -45.82 27.66
C ILE A 1012 34.24 -47.32 27.91
N THR A 1013 34.78 -48.08 26.96
CA THR A 1013 35.13 -49.49 27.18
C THR A 1013 36.61 -49.72 26.92
N LYS A 1014 37.31 -50.33 27.87
CA LYS A 1014 38.74 -50.63 27.77
C LYS A 1014 39.06 -52.01 28.32
N ASN A 1015 39.68 -52.86 27.49
CA ASN A 1015 40.30 -54.10 27.96
C ASN A 1015 41.73 -53.80 28.42
N ILE A 1016 42.06 -54.17 29.66
CA ILE A 1016 43.41 -54.06 30.23
C ILE A 1016 43.81 -55.46 30.70
N ASN A 1017 44.59 -56.17 29.89
CA ASN A 1017 45.17 -57.49 30.24
C ASN A 1017 44.13 -58.50 30.77
N GLY A 1018 42.95 -58.61 30.12
CA GLY A 1018 41.90 -59.56 30.53
C GLY A 1018 40.85 -59.01 31.50
N LEU A 1019 40.98 -57.74 31.92
CA LEU A 1019 39.94 -57.01 32.67
C LEU A 1019 39.22 -56.02 31.75
N ASN A 1020 37.89 -56.13 31.66
CA ASN A 1020 37.04 -55.17 31.00
C ASN A 1020 36.64 -54.08 32.01
N LEU A 1021 37.08 -52.84 31.74
CA LEU A 1021 36.63 -51.64 32.42
C LEU A 1021 35.59 -50.94 31.54
N SER A 1022 34.41 -50.70 32.11
CA SER A 1022 33.33 -49.95 31.46
C SER A 1022 32.91 -48.77 32.34
N PHE A 1023 32.84 -47.58 31.73
CA PHE A 1023 32.30 -46.36 32.34
C PHE A 1023 31.18 -45.85 31.45
N ASN A 1024 30.01 -45.63 32.04
CA ASN A 1024 28.86 -45.02 31.40
C ASN A 1024 28.42 -43.79 32.21
N ALA A 1025 28.25 -42.66 31.52
CA ALA A 1025 27.64 -41.46 32.06
C ALA A 1025 26.51 -41.03 31.12
N ASN A 1026 25.27 -41.13 31.60
CA ASN A 1026 24.08 -40.80 30.83
C ASN A 1026 23.36 -39.62 31.48
N GLN A 1027 22.94 -38.67 30.65
CA GLN A 1027 22.13 -37.52 31.05
C GLN A 1027 20.87 -37.44 30.20
N SER A 1028 19.72 -37.36 30.87
CA SER A 1028 18.44 -37.09 30.22
C SER A 1028 18.10 -35.61 30.41
N PHE A 1029 17.75 -34.91 29.32
CA PHE A 1029 17.31 -33.52 29.36
C PHE A 1029 15.79 -33.44 29.42
N ASN A 1030 15.19 -33.97 30.50
CA ASN A 1030 13.77 -33.83 30.81
C ASN A 1030 13.56 -32.88 32.00
N GLU A 1031 12.31 -32.49 32.28
CA GLU A 1031 11.96 -31.54 33.35
C GLU A 1031 12.42 -31.96 34.77
N THR A 1032 12.78 -33.24 34.98
CA THR A 1032 13.15 -33.78 36.30
C THR A 1032 14.64 -34.09 36.51
N PHE A 1033 15.54 -33.78 35.56
CA PHE A 1033 17.00 -33.88 35.72
C PHE A 1033 17.53 -35.17 36.42
N ASP A 1034 17.25 -36.35 35.85
CA ASP A 1034 17.88 -37.57 36.35
C ASP A 1034 19.33 -37.72 35.84
N ARG A 1035 20.27 -37.97 36.78
CA ARG A 1035 21.70 -38.15 36.51
C ARG A 1035 22.15 -39.52 36.99
N GLU A 1036 22.61 -40.38 36.08
CA GLU A 1036 23.22 -41.68 36.45
C GLU A 1036 24.63 -41.81 35.87
N ALA A 1037 25.59 -42.19 36.73
CA ALA A 1037 26.96 -42.52 36.33
C ALA A 1037 27.32 -43.88 36.93
N LYS A 1038 27.69 -44.84 36.07
CA LYS A 1038 27.96 -46.22 36.47
C LYS A 1038 29.33 -46.67 35.99
N VAL A 1039 30.12 -47.20 36.92
CA VAL A 1039 31.42 -47.82 36.66
C VAL A 1039 31.30 -49.32 36.90
N SER A 1040 31.69 -50.14 35.94
CA SER A 1040 31.65 -51.60 36.03
C SER A 1040 33.01 -52.19 35.69
N LEU A 1041 33.45 -53.17 36.48
CA LEU A 1041 34.69 -53.92 36.28
C LEU A 1041 34.36 -55.41 36.19
N SER A 1042 34.74 -56.07 35.11
CA SER A 1042 34.54 -57.52 34.96
C SER A 1042 35.81 -58.20 34.44
N SER A 1043 36.17 -59.34 35.02
CA SER A 1043 37.27 -60.18 34.52
C SER A 1043 36.77 -61.13 33.44
N VAL A 1044 37.49 -61.22 32.33
CA VAL A 1044 37.29 -62.31 31.36
C VAL A 1044 38.24 -63.44 31.77
N PHE A 1045 37.70 -64.48 32.41
CA PHE A 1045 38.39 -65.76 32.58
C PHE A 1045 37.98 -66.71 31.46
#